data_AF-A0A4R2GUU9-F1
#
_entry.id   AF-A0A4R2GUU9-F1
#
_cell.length_a   1.000
_cell.length_b   1.000
_cell.length_c   1.000
_cell.angle_alpha   90.00
_cell.angle_beta   90.00
_cell.angle_gamma   90.00
#
_symmetry.space_group_name_H-M   'P 1'
#
loop_
_entity.id
_entity.type
_entity.pdbx_description
1 polymer ?
#
loop_
_entity_poly.entity_id
_entity_poly.type
_entity_poly.pdbx_seq_one_letter_code
_entity_poly.pdbx_strand_id
1 'polypeptide(L)'
;MSKHTFSARGSLAPGERARGVTAILGPTNTGKTHLAIERLVAHGEGMIGLPLRLLAREVYQRVVEKVGAAHVALITGEEKIKPPRPRYWICTIEAMPRDISVAFCAIDEIQLAADFGRGHVFTDRLLNMRGRDETLIIGSLTMKPLIQKLLPGAEIVTRPRLSTLMFAGGKKITRLPPRSAIVAFSVEEVYAVAELIRRQKGGAAVVLGALSPRTRNAQVEMFQSGEVDYLVATDAIGMGLNLDLHHVAFASDRKFDGFGFRRLNPSEFGQIAGRAGRYMRDGTFGTTGRCPAFEPELAEAIEEHHFDPVRVLQWRNPDLNFRSIRGLLASLAATPKEGGLTRAQTADDMAALEALAGDVGVTGLVRHPQHIARLWDVCQTPDYRKVSPHAHADLVSTIFRALMRHGSLDETWFARQIAAVDRTDGDIDALSARIAQVRTWTYVANRPDWLADPEHWQERARQVEDKLSDALHERLASRFVDRRTSVLMRRLRENAHMEAVVTPTGEVSVEGQHVGNLRGLHFVPDPQADGSEARALRAAAQKSLGPELEARAERVSMAVDEAFVLSNDGSLRWLGDIVAKLAPGDKLLEPRAILLADDMLAGEAREKAQARVDLWVKSHIAKLLGALTALEEAADIEGLARGVAFQVVEALGVLERSKVAQDVKSLDQNGRAQLRKYGLRFGAYHIYLPALLKPAPRALAVQLWALKHGGAETKGLDELPHLAASGRTSIVLDPEIGRDLYRAAGFRVCGARAVRVDILERLADLIRPAVTYRPGVTPGEPPAGAADGDGFVVTVAMTSLVGCAGEDFASILRSLNYAPEQREGPAITVPLVPRAATAPAEAAPGEDGKDEAEANQAGTDESAGPVDAGAAPEEVAPPAAEAPAVTEAAAEATATPAPEADDSAAEASTPAPDASVEPLAAGPAGETAGAEAAVEDAATAEEVGPVLLEIWRPQRHQHHRHGRGGRDNAGRGGRGRGGPGNQQDGERGGGHRGGQRQGGQGQADAGEGGRRGDDRRKGGFRGGFTPGQEGTRPRPRHEGQGRQDNRHEARGDQRGDRKPQRAEKQPDPDSPFAKLLALKERMQSSDKKS
;
A
#
# COMPACT_ATOMS: atom_id res chain seq x y z
N MET A 1 -24.32 35.65 -62.81
CA MET A 1 -25.75 35.23 -62.84
C MET A 1 -26.39 35.57 -61.49
N SER A 2 -27.64 36.03 -61.45
CA SER A 2 -28.30 36.42 -60.18
C SER A 2 -29.08 35.25 -59.56
N LYS A 3 -28.56 34.63 -58.49
CA LYS A 3 -29.22 33.53 -57.73
C LYS A 3 -28.91 33.51 -56.22
N HIS A 4 -28.88 34.67 -55.57
CA HIS A 4 -29.02 34.76 -54.11
C HIS A 4 -30.19 35.69 -53.73
N THR A 5 -31.39 35.29 -54.13
CA THR A 5 -32.63 35.75 -53.49
C THR A 5 -32.65 35.30 -52.03
N PHE A 6 -33.02 36.21 -51.11
CA PHE A 6 -33.26 35.90 -49.70
C PHE A 6 -34.56 35.08 -49.54
N SER A 7 -34.53 33.83 -50.02
CA SER A 7 -35.66 32.90 -50.05
C SER A 7 -35.81 32.16 -48.72
N ALA A 8 -35.96 32.91 -47.62
CA ALA A 8 -36.48 32.33 -46.40
C ALA A 8 -37.93 31.89 -46.65
N ARG A 9 -38.21 30.59 -46.52
CA ARG A 9 -39.59 30.12 -46.26
C ARG A 9 -40.04 30.81 -44.97
N GLY A 10 -41.04 31.68 -45.08
CA GLY A 10 -41.60 32.44 -43.95
C GLY A 10 -42.33 31.55 -42.94
N SER A 11 -42.88 32.15 -41.89
CA SER A 11 -43.61 31.40 -40.85
C SER A 11 -44.78 30.58 -41.43
N LEU A 12 -44.89 29.31 -41.02
CA LEU A 12 -46.05 28.48 -41.32
C LEU A 12 -47.25 28.90 -40.45
N ALA A 13 -48.46 28.87 -41.03
CA ALA A 13 -49.68 29.14 -40.28
C ALA A 13 -49.91 28.03 -39.23
N PRO A 14 -50.39 28.33 -38.00
CA PRO A 14 -50.45 27.36 -36.90
C PRO A 14 -51.13 26.01 -37.24
N GLY A 15 -52.19 26.02 -38.06
CA GLY A 15 -52.88 24.79 -38.50
C GLY A 15 -52.06 23.92 -39.47
N GLU A 16 -51.14 24.50 -40.24
CA GLU A 16 -50.26 23.78 -41.16
C GLU A 16 -49.12 23.08 -40.41
N ARG A 17 -48.69 23.65 -39.27
CA ARG A 17 -47.53 23.17 -38.52
C ARG A 17 -47.67 21.74 -38.01
N ALA A 18 -48.89 21.25 -37.76
CA ALA A 18 -49.09 19.89 -37.27
C ALA A 18 -49.03 18.81 -38.38
N ARG A 19 -49.06 19.19 -39.66
CA ARG A 19 -49.18 18.26 -40.79
C ARG A 19 -47.99 17.30 -40.88
N GLY A 20 -48.27 16.00 -40.80
CA GLY A 20 -47.27 14.93 -40.96
C GLY A 20 -46.23 14.88 -39.84
N VAL A 21 -46.52 15.42 -38.65
CA VAL A 21 -45.58 15.50 -37.54
C VAL A 21 -45.81 14.37 -36.53
N THR A 22 -44.76 13.57 -36.28
CA THR A 22 -44.68 12.62 -35.17
C THR A 22 -43.54 13.03 -34.23
N ALA A 23 -43.84 13.16 -32.93
CA ALA A 23 -42.87 13.48 -31.89
C ALA A 23 -42.51 12.25 -31.06
N ILE A 24 -41.27 11.77 -31.16
CA ILE A 24 -40.74 10.65 -30.39
C ILE A 24 -40.00 11.20 -29.16
N LEU A 25 -40.57 10.98 -27.97
CA LEU A 25 -40.12 11.59 -26.73
C LEU A 25 -39.69 10.54 -25.69
N GLY A 26 -38.67 10.85 -24.89
CA GLY A 26 -38.20 10.00 -23.80
C GLY A 26 -36.78 10.35 -23.35
N PRO A 27 -36.25 9.69 -22.30
CA PRO A 27 -34.90 9.92 -21.76
C PRO A 27 -33.77 9.60 -22.76
N THR A 28 -32.51 9.71 -22.34
CA THR A 28 -31.36 9.16 -23.06
C THR A 28 -31.39 7.62 -23.08
N ASN A 29 -30.52 6.97 -23.88
CA ASN A 29 -30.49 5.50 -24.06
C ASN A 29 -31.86 4.87 -24.43
N THR A 30 -32.58 5.50 -25.37
CA THR A 30 -33.96 5.13 -25.81
C THR A 30 -34.05 4.75 -27.30
N GLY A 31 -32.92 4.72 -28.02
CA GLY A 31 -32.85 4.37 -29.45
C GLY A 31 -33.51 5.36 -30.43
N LYS A 32 -33.96 6.55 -29.99
CA LYS A 32 -34.74 7.49 -30.82
C LYS A 32 -33.99 7.95 -32.08
N THR A 33 -32.74 8.41 -31.93
CA THR A 33 -31.90 8.86 -33.07
C THR A 33 -31.59 7.71 -34.04
N HIS A 34 -31.48 6.47 -33.56
CA HIS A 34 -31.31 5.29 -34.43
C HIS A 34 -32.57 5.04 -35.27
N LEU A 35 -33.76 5.06 -34.65
CA LEU A 35 -35.05 4.98 -35.37
C LEU A 35 -35.21 6.13 -36.38
N ALA A 36 -34.72 7.33 -36.06
CA ALA A 36 -34.70 8.45 -37.00
C ALA A 36 -33.78 8.22 -38.21
N ILE A 37 -32.66 7.53 -38.04
CA ILE A 37 -31.77 7.13 -39.14
C ILE A 37 -32.42 6.03 -39.99
N GLU A 38 -33.10 5.05 -39.39
CA GLU A 38 -33.84 4.03 -40.15
C GLU A 38 -34.97 4.67 -40.98
N ARG A 39 -35.75 5.59 -40.38
CA ARG A 39 -36.77 6.36 -41.11
C ARG A 39 -36.15 7.20 -42.22
N LEU A 40 -35.10 7.96 -41.94
CA LEU A 40 -34.39 8.78 -42.91
C LEU A 40 -33.94 7.99 -44.16
N VAL A 41 -33.40 6.78 -43.97
CA VAL A 41 -32.91 5.93 -45.07
C VAL A 41 -34.03 5.16 -45.77
N ALA A 42 -35.14 4.85 -45.08
CA ALA A 42 -36.33 4.24 -45.69
C ALA A 42 -37.04 5.18 -46.68
N HIS A 43 -36.90 6.50 -46.53
CA HIS A 43 -37.35 7.49 -47.51
C HIS A 43 -36.32 7.69 -48.62
N GLY A 44 -36.79 7.99 -49.85
CA GLY A 44 -35.92 8.18 -51.01
C GLY A 44 -35.00 9.41 -50.93
N GLU A 45 -35.44 10.43 -50.19
CA GLU A 45 -34.72 11.67 -49.90
C GLU A 45 -35.08 12.15 -48.47
N GLY A 46 -34.18 12.88 -47.81
CA GLY A 46 -34.46 13.35 -46.45
C GLY A 46 -33.42 14.27 -45.85
N MET A 47 -33.76 14.88 -44.71
CA MET A 47 -32.90 15.80 -43.97
C MET A 47 -32.99 15.54 -42.47
N ILE A 48 -31.88 15.68 -41.74
CA ILE A 48 -31.86 15.62 -40.27
C ILE A 48 -31.03 16.76 -39.68
N GLY A 49 -31.68 17.60 -38.87
CA GLY A 49 -31.09 18.68 -38.10
C GLY A 49 -30.67 18.19 -36.72
N LEU A 50 -29.35 18.21 -36.47
CA LEU A 50 -28.73 17.68 -35.26
C LEU A 50 -28.16 18.81 -34.39
N PRO A 51 -28.08 18.64 -33.06
CA PRO A 51 -27.74 19.73 -32.16
C PRO A 51 -26.23 20.01 -32.05
N LEU A 52 -25.36 19.19 -32.63
CA LEU A 52 -23.90 19.29 -32.53
C LEU A 52 -23.19 18.76 -33.78
N ARG A 53 -22.08 19.39 -34.19
CA ARG A 53 -21.23 18.96 -35.32
C ARG A 53 -20.74 17.50 -35.18
N LEU A 54 -20.46 17.05 -33.96
CA LEU A 54 -20.04 15.67 -33.70
C LEU A 54 -21.15 14.65 -34.00
N LEU A 55 -22.39 14.92 -33.59
CA LEU A 55 -23.54 14.10 -33.98
C LEU A 55 -23.79 14.16 -35.48
N ALA A 56 -23.66 15.34 -36.10
CA ALA A 56 -23.76 15.47 -37.56
C ALA A 56 -22.73 14.61 -38.29
N ARG A 57 -21.49 14.49 -37.78
CA ARG A 57 -20.46 13.60 -38.34
C ARG A 57 -20.75 12.12 -38.09
N GLU A 58 -21.15 11.75 -36.88
CA GLU A 58 -21.50 10.37 -36.49
C GLU A 58 -22.70 9.85 -37.32
N VAL A 59 -23.73 10.67 -37.51
CA VAL A 59 -24.89 10.33 -38.35
C VAL A 59 -24.52 10.32 -39.83
N TYR A 60 -23.67 11.25 -40.30
CA TYR A 60 -23.17 11.23 -41.67
C TYR A 60 -22.44 9.93 -42.00
N GLN A 61 -21.53 9.48 -41.13
CA GLN A 61 -20.82 8.21 -41.31
C GLN A 61 -21.78 7.03 -41.41
N ARG A 62 -22.72 6.87 -40.45
CA ARG A 62 -23.72 5.78 -40.49
C ARG A 62 -24.65 5.81 -41.69
N VAL A 63 -24.98 6.97 -42.23
CA VAL A 63 -25.81 7.07 -43.45
C VAL A 63 -24.96 6.76 -44.68
N VAL A 64 -23.72 7.25 -44.75
CA VAL A 64 -22.75 6.91 -45.82
C VAL A 64 -22.46 5.41 -45.89
N GLU A 65 -22.30 4.74 -44.75
CA GLU A 65 -22.15 3.28 -44.63
C GLU A 65 -23.34 2.51 -45.24
N LYS A 66 -24.55 3.08 -45.19
CA LYS A 66 -25.78 2.45 -45.71
C LYS A 66 -26.12 2.77 -47.16
N VAL A 67 -25.81 3.98 -47.64
CA VAL A 67 -26.29 4.47 -48.95
C VAL A 67 -25.19 5.03 -49.87
N GLY A 68 -23.94 5.06 -49.41
CA GLY A 68 -22.79 5.53 -50.18
C GLY A 68 -22.59 7.05 -50.18
N ALA A 69 -21.32 7.49 -50.14
CA ALA A 69 -20.94 8.89 -49.99
C ALA A 69 -21.48 9.82 -51.09
N ALA A 70 -21.70 9.31 -52.30
CA ALA A 70 -22.24 10.08 -53.43
C ALA A 70 -23.67 10.62 -53.21
N HIS A 71 -24.41 10.08 -52.22
CA HIS A 71 -25.81 10.42 -51.95
C HIS A 71 -26.03 11.20 -50.65
N VAL A 72 -24.98 11.48 -49.87
CA VAL A 72 -25.08 12.11 -48.54
C VAL A 72 -24.32 13.43 -48.50
N ALA A 73 -24.97 14.50 -48.08
CA ALA A 73 -24.32 15.77 -47.75
C ALA A 73 -24.15 15.91 -46.22
N LEU A 74 -23.02 16.50 -45.80
CA LEU A 74 -22.79 17.01 -44.46
C LEU A 74 -22.72 18.53 -44.52
N ILE A 75 -23.59 19.24 -43.78
CA ILE A 75 -23.63 20.71 -43.78
C ILE A 75 -23.59 21.22 -42.33
N THR A 76 -22.45 21.80 -41.92
CA THR A 76 -22.29 22.49 -40.63
C THR A 76 -21.85 23.94 -40.85
N GLY A 77 -21.62 24.71 -39.79
CA GLY A 77 -21.10 26.09 -39.92
C GLY A 77 -19.66 26.15 -40.45
N GLU A 78 -18.84 25.17 -40.08
CA GLU A 78 -17.40 25.12 -40.31
C GLU A 78 -16.98 24.15 -41.42
N GLU A 79 -17.85 23.19 -41.77
CA GLU A 79 -17.53 22.09 -42.70
C GLU A 79 -18.73 21.76 -43.59
N LYS A 80 -18.46 21.63 -44.90
CA LYS A 80 -19.47 21.31 -45.92
C LYS A 80 -18.92 20.23 -46.85
N ILE A 81 -19.61 19.10 -46.91
CA ILE A 81 -19.40 18.05 -47.90
C ILE A 81 -20.70 17.94 -48.69
N LYS A 82 -20.66 18.26 -49.98
CA LYS A 82 -21.83 18.25 -50.86
C LYS A 82 -21.48 17.54 -52.17
N PRO A 83 -21.86 16.26 -52.36
CA PRO A 83 -21.69 15.59 -53.64
C PRO A 83 -22.60 16.22 -54.71
N PRO A 84 -22.45 15.89 -56.01
CA PRO A 84 -23.24 16.53 -57.08
C PRO A 84 -24.76 16.27 -57.03
N ARG A 85 -25.19 15.13 -56.45
CA ARG A 85 -26.61 14.72 -56.34
C ARG A 85 -26.92 14.07 -54.98
N PRO A 86 -26.91 14.83 -53.88
CA PRO A 86 -27.24 14.32 -52.55
C PRO A 86 -28.76 14.07 -52.43
N ARG A 87 -29.14 12.92 -51.88
CA ARG A 87 -30.53 12.63 -51.47
C ARG A 87 -30.74 12.91 -49.98
N TYR A 88 -29.69 12.74 -49.17
CA TYR A 88 -29.74 12.85 -47.72
C TYR A 88 -28.90 14.02 -47.23
N TRP A 89 -29.47 14.83 -46.35
CA TRP A 89 -28.89 16.07 -45.85
C TRP A 89 -28.69 15.99 -44.33
N ILE A 90 -27.47 15.70 -43.91
CA ILE A 90 -27.10 15.60 -42.49
C ILE A 90 -26.50 16.95 -42.08
N CYS A 91 -27.08 17.61 -41.08
CA CYS A 91 -26.71 19.00 -40.78
C CYS A 91 -26.78 19.34 -39.30
N THR A 92 -26.07 20.39 -38.90
CA THR A 92 -26.40 21.03 -37.61
C THR A 92 -27.66 21.88 -37.78
N ILE A 93 -28.45 22.03 -36.72
CA ILE A 93 -29.77 22.69 -36.79
C ILE A 93 -29.71 24.14 -37.31
N GLU A 94 -28.59 24.83 -37.05
CA GLU A 94 -28.28 26.18 -37.52
C GLU A 94 -27.99 26.20 -39.03
N ALA A 95 -27.26 25.20 -39.53
CA ALA A 95 -26.85 25.08 -40.92
C ALA A 95 -27.86 24.31 -41.80
N MET A 96 -28.98 23.86 -41.22
CA MET A 96 -30.06 23.14 -41.87
C MET A 96 -30.71 23.99 -42.99
N PRO A 97 -30.62 23.57 -44.28
CA PRO A 97 -31.16 24.33 -45.41
C PRO A 97 -32.69 24.52 -45.33
N ARG A 98 -33.18 25.76 -45.56
CA ARG A 98 -34.62 26.11 -45.54
C ARG A 98 -35.28 26.07 -46.91
N ASP A 99 -34.49 26.21 -47.96
CA ASP A 99 -34.87 26.28 -49.37
C ASP A 99 -35.08 24.89 -49.99
N ILE A 100 -34.42 23.86 -49.43
CA ILE A 100 -34.50 22.48 -49.88
C ILE A 100 -35.74 21.80 -49.31
N SER A 101 -36.56 21.23 -50.19
CA SER A 101 -37.71 20.41 -49.81
C SER A 101 -37.36 18.92 -49.95
N VAL A 102 -37.77 18.11 -48.97
CA VAL A 102 -37.49 16.67 -48.91
C VAL A 102 -38.72 15.89 -48.45
N ALA A 103 -38.82 14.60 -48.78
CA ALA A 103 -39.84 13.68 -48.26
C ALA A 103 -39.85 13.63 -46.72
N PHE A 104 -38.71 13.29 -46.12
CA PHE A 104 -38.54 13.13 -44.67
C PHE A 104 -37.71 14.26 -44.05
N CYS A 105 -38.15 14.77 -42.91
CA CYS A 105 -37.39 15.75 -42.11
C CYS A 105 -37.32 15.32 -40.64
N ALA A 106 -36.14 15.31 -40.02
CA ALA A 106 -35.97 15.06 -38.59
C ALA A 106 -35.29 16.23 -37.86
N ILE A 107 -35.64 16.43 -36.58
CA ILE A 107 -35.05 17.42 -35.67
C ILE A 107 -34.75 16.73 -34.33
N ASP A 108 -33.49 16.70 -33.91
CA ASP A 108 -33.04 16.01 -32.68
C ASP A 108 -32.75 16.94 -31.49
N GLU A 109 -32.87 16.39 -30.28
CA GLU A 109 -32.77 17.06 -28.96
C GLU A 109 -33.62 18.34 -28.84
N ILE A 110 -34.89 18.29 -29.28
CA ILE A 110 -35.78 19.47 -29.41
C ILE A 110 -35.99 20.29 -28.13
N GLN A 111 -35.75 19.73 -26.93
CA GLN A 111 -35.76 20.47 -25.67
C GLN A 111 -34.77 21.65 -25.63
N LEU A 112 -33.76 21.65 -26.51
CA LEU A 112 -32.83 22.76 -26.70
C LEU A 112 -33.52 24.04 -27.22
N ALA A 113 -34.78 23.96 -27.68
CA ALA A 113 -35.62 25.14 -27.92
C ALA A 113 -35.83 26.04 -26.68
N ALA A 114 -35.56 25.53 -25.47
CA ALA A 114 -35.54 26.34 -24.24
C ALA A 114 -34.22 27.11 -24.01
N ASP A 115 -33.12 26.76 -24.69
CA ASP A 115 -31.79 27.32 -24.47
C ASP A 115 -31.72 28.82 -24.80
N PHE A 116 -31.20 29.64 -23.87
CA PHE A 116 -31.21 31.10 -23.98
C PHE A 116 -30.40 31.65 -25.17
N GLY A 117 -29.30 30.99 -25.56
CA GLY A 117 -28.45 31.45 -26.65
C GLY A 117 -29.02 31.08 -28.02
N ARG A 118 -29.19 29.78 -28.28
CA ARG A 118 -29.53 29.24 -29.62
C ARG A 118 -30.87 28.53 -29.72
N GLY A 119 -31.65 28.41 -28.63
CA GLY A 119 -32.94 27.74 -28.64
C GLY A 119 -33.94 28.34 -29.65
N HIS A 120 -33.78 29.63 -29.98
CA HIS A 120 -34.56 30.30 -31.01
C HIS A 120 -34.45 29.65 -32.40
N VAL A 121 -33.32 29.01 -32.72
CA VAL A 121 -33.13 28.24 -33.97
C VAL A 121 -33.93 26.93 -33.93
N PHE A 122 -33.86 26.19 -32.82
CA PHE A 122 -34.65 24.97 -32.63
C PHE A 122 -36.15 25.26 -32.68
N THR A 123 -36.60 26.38 -32.10
CA THR A 123 -38.00 26.83 -32.15
C THR A 123 -38.45 27.20 -33.57
N ASP A 124 -37.61 27.88 -34.37
CA ASP A 124 -37.92 28.16 -35.78
C ASP A 124 -38.03 26.87 -36.61
N ARG A 125 -37.15 25.88 -36.41
CA ARG A 125 -37.26 24.57 -37.08
C ARG A 125 -38.49 23.79 -36.60
N LEU A 126 -38.75 23.77 -35.29
CA LEU A 126 -39.93 23.16 -34.66
C LEU A 126 -41.23 23.69 -35.28
N LEU A 127 -41.34 25.00 -35.48
CA LEU A 127 -42.56 25.62 -36.01
C LEU A 127 -42.65 25.56 -37.55
N ASN A 128 -41.52 25.75 -38.26
CA ASN A 128 -41.55 26.09 -39.69
C ASN A 128 -40.89 25.07 -40.64
N MET A 129 -40.15 24.05 -40.15
CA MET A 129 -39.45 23.10 -41.02
C MET A 129 -40.19 21.76 -41.13
N ARG A 130 -40.62 21.38 -42.35
CA ARG A 130 -41.42 20.17 -42.60
C ARG A 130 -40.88 19.36 -43.78
N GLY A 131 -40.90 18.04 -43.62
CA GLY A 131 -40.88 17.11 -44.75
C GLY A 131 -42.21 17.13 -45.50
N ARG A 132 -42.21 16.76 -46.77
CA ARG A 132 -43.43 16.64 -47.58
C ARG A 132 -44.35 15.53 -47.07
N ASP A 133 -43.73 14.44 -46.58
CA ASP A 133 -44.38 13.15 -46.38
C ASP A 133 -44.32 12.73 -44.89
N GLU A 134 -43.18 12.95 -44.21
CA GLU A 134 -43.02 12.70 -42.77
C GLU A 134 -42.09 13.74 -42.10
N THR A 135 -42.45 14.20 -40.90
CA THR A 135 -41.61 15.06 -40.05
C THR A 135 -41.47 14.46 -38.65
N LEU A 136 -40.23 14.15 -38.24
CA LEU A 136 -39.92 13.51 -36.97
C LEU A 136 -39.28 14.50 -35.98
N ILE A 137 -39.95 14.76 -34.86
CA ILE A 137 -39.41 15.55 -33.75
C ILE A 137 -38.88 14.59 -32.68
N ILE A 138 -37.68 14.81 -32.17
CA ILE A 138 -37.03 13.90 -31.22
C ILE A 138 -36.54 14.69 -30.00
N GLY A 139 -36.74 14.15 -28.79
CA GLY A 139 -36.14 14.72 -27.59
C GLY A 139 -36.68 14.19 -26.26
N SER A 140 -36.62 15.04 -25.23
CA SER A 140 -37.08 14.76 -23.87
C SER A 140 -38.60 14.69 -23.73
N LEU A 141 -39.09 13.86 -22.81
CA LEU A 141 -40.50 13.82 -22.41
C LEU A 141 -41.02 15.16 -21.87
N THR A 142 -40.14 15.97 -21.28
CA THR A 142 -40.47 17.32 -20.75
C THR A 142 -41.00 18.29 -21.80
N MET A 143 -40.82 18.01 -23.10
CA MET A 143 -41.36 18.82 -24.20
C MET A 143 -42.82 18.49 -24.57
N LYS A 144 -43.38 17.39 -24.06
CA LYS A 144 -44.72 16.91 -24.43
C LYS A 144 -45.81 18.00 -24.33
N PRO A 145 -45.97 18.77 -23.24
CA PRO A 145 -47.05 19.75 -23.14
C PRO A 145 -46.92 20.92 -24.13
N LEU A 146 -45.69 21.34 -24.45
CA LEU A 146 -45.46 22.40 -25.44
C LEU A 146 -45.67 21.91 -26.87
N ILE A 147 -45.30 20.68 -27.19
CA ILE A 147 -45.59 20.07 -28.50
C ILE A 147 -47.11 19.95 -28.68
N GLN A 148 -47.84 19.45 -27.68
CA GLN A 148 -49.31 19.40 -27.72
C GLN A 148 -49.97 20.79 -27.88
N LYS A 149 -49.35 21.84 -27.33
CA LYS A 149 -49.89 23.21 -27.39
C LYS A 149 -49.57 23.94 -28.70
N LEU A 150 -48.35 23.79 -29.22
CA LEU A 150 -47.87 24.49 -30.41
C LEU A 150 -48.17 23.71 -31.71
N LEU A 151 -48.35 22.39 -31.62
CA LEU A 151 -48.58 21.46 -32.72
C LEU A 151 -49.76 20.50 -32.37
N PRO A 152 -50.99 21.01 -32.19
CA PRO A 152 -52.11 20.25 -31.58
C PRO A 152 -52.60 19.02 -32.36
N GLY A 153 -52.14 18.80 -33.60
CA GLY A 153 -52.41 17.59 -34.39
C GLY A 153 -51.20 16.66 -34.55
N ALA A 154 -50.09 16.90 -33.85
CA ALA A 154 -48.91 16.03 -33.91
C ALA A 154 -49.13 14.73 -33.11
N GLU A 155 -48.74 13.60 -33.69
CA GLU A 155 -48.68 12.32 -32.99
C GLU A 155 -47.55 12.37 -31.92
N ILE A 156 -47.75 11.78 -30.74
CA ILE A 156 -46.71 11.74 -29.70
C ILE A 156 -46.48 10.30 -29.24
N VAL A 157 -45.29 9.77 -29.51
CA VAL A 157 -44.86 8.42 -29.17
C VAL A 157 -43.81 8.49 -28.07
N THR A 158 -44.11 7.92 -26.90
CA THR A 158 -43.17 7.87 -25.76
C THR A 158 -42.37 6.58 -25.77
N ARG A 159 -41.04 6.64 -25.56
CA ARG A 159 -40.18 5.44 -25.43
C ARG A 159 -39.51 5.37 -24.04
N PRO A 160 -39.63 4.24 -23.31
CA PRO A 160 -38.88 4.01 -22.08
C PRO A 160 -37.39 3.76 -22.38
N ARG A 161 -36.55 3.91 -21.35
CA ARG A 161 -35.10 3.66 -21.43
C ARG A 161 -34.81 2.16 -21.58
N LEU A 162 -33.70 1.82 -22.26
CA LEU A 162 -33.25 0.45 -22.52
C LEU A 162 -32.43 -0.20 -21.38
N SER A 163 -32.00 0.60 -20.39
CA SER A 163 -31.21 0.18 -19.24
C SER A 163 -31.73 0.83 -17.96
N THR A 164 -31.46 0.22 -16.82
CA THR A 164 -31.59 0.88 -15.51
C THR A 164 -30.53 1.97 -15.36
N LEU A 165 -30.81 2.94 -14.51
CA LEU A 165 -29.85 3.91 -13.97
C LEU A 165 -30.07 3.92 -12.45
N MET A 166 -29.00 3.72 -11.66
CA MET A 166 -29.10 3.62 -10.20
C MET A 166 -28.20 4.62 -9.46
N PHE A 167 -28.69 5.16 -8.36
CA PHE A 167 -27.93 6.04 -7.47
C PHE A 167 -27.00 5.21 -6.57
N ALA A 168 -25.68 5.39 -6.77
CA ALA A 168 -24.63 4.67 -6.04
C ALA A 168 -24.04 5.47 -4.87
N GLY A 169 -24.72 6.54 -4.43
CA GLY A 169 -24.32 7.39 -3.32
C GLY A 169 -23.10 8.28 -3.57
N GLY A 170 -22.61 8.91 -2.50
CA GLY A 170 -21.39 9.73 -2.53
C GLY A 170 -20.12 8.89 -2.38
N LYS A 171 -19.13 9.06 -3.27
CA LYS A 171 -17.83 8.35 -3.24
C LYS A 171 -16.68 9.32 -3.40
N LYS A 172 -15.60 9.16 -2.61
CA LYS A 172 -14.35 9.92 -2.83
C LYS A 172 -13.78 9.58 -4.21
N ILE A 173 -13.18 10.56 -4.90
CA ILE A 173 -12.60 10.41 -6.26
C ILE A 173 -11.69 9.17 -6.34
N THR A 174 -10.90 8.93 -5.30
CA THR A 174 -9.96 7.80 -5.17
C THR A 174 -10.63 6.41 -5.20
N ARG A 175 -11.93 6.34 -4.88
CA ARG A 175 -12.78 5.13 -4.80
C ARG A 175 -13.82 5.04 -5.92
N LEU A 176 -13.75 5.88 -6.95
CA LEU A 176 -14.60 5.75 -8.14
C LEU A 176 -14.20 4.50 -8.95
N PRO A 177 -15.17 3.75 -9.51
CA PRO A 177 -14.88 2.57 -10.33
C PRO A 177 -14.21 2.96 -11.67
N PRO A 178 -13.56 2.01 -12.37
CA PRO A 178 -13.16 2.20 -13.76
C PRO A 178 -14.34 2.60 -14.67
N ARG A 179 -14.05 3.25 -15.81
CA ARG A 179 -15.03 3.81 -16.75
C ARG A 179 -16.02 4.79 -16.09
N SER A 180 -15.50 5.60 -15.16
CA SER A 180 -16.20 6.74 -14.55
C SER A 180 -15.97 8.02 -15.34
N ALA A 181 -17.04 8.76 -15.61
CA ALA A 181 -16.94 10.19 -15.91
C ALA A 181 -17.12 11.01 -14.62
N ILE A 182 -16.23 11.98 -14.39
CA ILE A 182 -16.33 12.96 -13.30
C ILE A 182 -16.71 14.30 -13.92
N VAL A 183 -17.81 14.90 -13.46
CA VAL A 183 -18.41 16.09 -14.09
C VAL A 183 -18.26 17.31 -13.18
N ALA A 184 -17.63 18.36 -13.71
CA ALA A 184 -17.38 19.63 -13.05
C ALA A 184 -17.74 20.80 -13.99
N PHE A 185 -18.06 21.97 -13.42
CA PHE A 185 -18.62 23.10 -14.18
C PHE A 185 -17.69 24.32 -14.28
N SER A 186 -16.41 24.15 -13.95
CA SER A 186 -15.33 25.09 -14.29
C SER A 186 -14.14 24.35 -14.88
N VAL A 187 -13.39 25.03 -15.76
CA VAL A 187 -12.18 24.49 -16.38
C VAL A 187 -11.11 24.19 -15.32
N GLU A 188 -10.98 25.07 -14.33
CA GLU A 188 -10.10 24.91 -13.17
C GLU A 188 -10.39 23.60 -12.39
N GLU A 189 -11.66 23.31 -12.12
CA GLU A 189 -12.04 22.10 -11.37
C GLU A 189 -11.85 20.83 -12.22
N VAL A 190 -12.10 20.89 -13.53
CA VAL A 190 -11.77 19.79 -14.46
C VAL A 190 -10.26 19.50 -14.45
N TYR A 191 -9.41 20.52 -14.57
CA TYR A 191 -7.95 20.34 -14.53
C TYR A 191 -7.46 19.85 -13.16
N ALA A 192 -8.02 20.35 -12.05
CA ALA A 192 -7.66 19.92 -10.70
C ALA A 192 -8.05 18.46 -10.42
N VAL A 193 -9.22 18.03 -10.89
CA VAL A 193 -9.67 16.63 -10.77
C VAL A 193 -8.87 15.70 -11.70
N ALA A 194 -8.57 16.12 -12.93
CA ALA A 194 -7.75 15.33 -13.86
C ALA A 194 -6.31 15.12 -13.34
N GLU A 195 -5.67 16.16 -12.80
CA GLU A 195 -4.36 16.08 -12.16
C GLU A 195 -4.38 15.18 -10.91
N LEU A 196 -5.44 15.24 -10.09
CA LEU A 196 -5.61 14.35 -8.94
C LEU A 196 -5.76 12.88 -9.37
N ILE A 197 -6.49 12.60 -10.46
CA ILE A 197 -6.68 11.24 -10.97
C ILE A 197 -5.38 10.73 -11.60
N ARG A 198 -4.65 11.53 -12.39
CA ARG A 198 -3.32 11.17 -12.92
C ARG A 198 -2.40 10.65 -11.83
N ARG A 199 -2.25 11.42 -10.73
CA ARG A 199 -1.39 11.09 -9.57
C ARG A 199 -1.80 9.83 -8.79
N GLN A 200 -2.97 9.24 -9.05
CA GLN A 200 -3.52 8.13 -8.24
C GLN A 200 -4.05 6.94 -9.05
N LYS A 201 -4.20 7.10 -10.37
CA LYS A 201 -4.84 6.15 -11.29
C LYS A 201 -4.15 6.05 -12.66
N GLY A 202 -3.05 6.78 -12.86
CA GLY A 202 -2.29 6.82 -14.12
C GLY A 202 -2.79 7.83 -15.13
N GLY A 203 -4.08 8.17 -15.19
CA GLY A 203 -4.51 9.25 -16.08
C GLY A 203 -6.01 9.48 -16.16
N ALA A 204 -6.38 10.59 -16.79
CA ALA A 204 -7.75 10.86 -17.21
C ALA A 204 -7.79 11.64 -18.52
N ALA A 205 -8.76 11.31 -19.38
CA ALA A 205 -9.08 12.09 -20.56
C ALA A 205 -9.92 13.31 -20.17
N VAL A 206 -9.71 14.44 -20.84
CA VAL A 206 -10.33 15.74 -20.52
C VAL A 206 -11.25 16.21 -21.64
N VAL A 207 -12.52 16.46 -21.31
CA VAL A 207 -13.56 16.88 -22.27
C VAL A 207 -14.25 18.17 -21.82
N LEU A 208 -13.78 19.30 -22.36
CA LEU A 208 -14.41 20.61 -22.17
C LEU A 208 -15.27 20.99 -23.38
N GLY A 209 -16.37 21.72 -23.16
CA GLY A 209 -17.24 22.21 -24.23
C GLY A 209 -16.53 23.11 -25.26
N ALA A 210 -15.45 23.79 -24.86
CA ALA A 210 -14.66 24.67 -25.72
C ALA A 210 -13.76 23.93 -26.73
N LEU A 211 -13.34 22.69 -26.44
CA LEU A 211 -12.37 21.93 -27.26
C LEU A 211 -12.85 21.80 -28.71
N SER A 212 -11.89 21.67 -29.65
CA SER A 212 -12.22 21.34 -31.03
C SER A 212 -12.89 19.98 -31.15
N PRO A 213 -13.68 19.72 -32.21
CA PRO A 213 -14.21 18.40 -32.49
C PRO A 213 -13.10 17.33 -32.55
N ARG A 214 -11.94 17.69 -33.10
CA ARG A 214 -10.77 16.82 -33.27
C ARG A 214 -10.10 16.48 -31.93
N THR A 215 -9.73 17.49 -31.13
CA THR A 215 -9.16 17.28 -29.79
C THR A 215 -10.11 16.48 -28.91
N ARG A 216 -11.41 16.78 -28.97
CA ARG A 216 -12.45 16.10 -28.18
C ARG A 216 -12.62 14.64 -28.58
N ASN A 217 -12.61 14.33 -29.87
CA ASN A 217 -12.65 12.96 -30.36
C ASN A 217 -11.42 12.17 -29.91
N ALA A 218 -10.21 12.71 -30.09
CA ALA A 218 -8.98 12.03 -29.67
C ALA A 218 -8.91 11.78 -28.15
N GLN A 219 -9.40 12.71 -27.31
CA GLN A 219 -9.53 12.49 -25.86
C GLN A 219 -10.61 11.43 -25.52
N VAL A 220 -11.70 11.36 -26.30
CA VAL A 220 -12.75 10.34 -26.15
C VAL A 220 -12.30 8.96 -26.65
N GLU A 221 -11.43 8.90 -27.66
CA GLU A 221 -10.81 7.69 -28.21
C GLU A 221 -9.79 7.09 -27.24
N MET A 222 -8.93 7.93 -26.64
CA MET A 222 -8.04 7.59 -25.52
C MET A 222 -8.80 6.94 -24.33
N PHE A 223 -10.00 7.44 -24.01
CA PHE A 223 -10.87 6.83 -23.00
C PHE A 223 -11.52 5.51 -23.49
N GLN A 224 -12.00 5.47 -24.74
CA GLN A 224 -12.69 4.29 -25.29
C GLN A 224 -11.76 3.08 -25.45
N SER A 225 -10.55 3.31 -25.96
CA SER A 225 -9.48 2.32 -26.16
C SER A 225 -8.87 1.77 -24.87
N GLY A 226 -9.09 2.45 -23.75
CA GLY A 226 -8.52 2.05 -22.45
C GLY A 226 -7.08 2.52 -22.22
N GLU A 227 -6.58 3.55 -22.92
CA GLU A 227 -5.38 4.28 -22.49
C GLU A 227 -5.65 5.01 -21.16
N VAL A 228 -6.90 5.38 -20.87
CA VAL A 228 -7.35 5.87 -19.55
C VAL A 228 -8.75 5.37 -19.16
N ASP A 229 -8.92 5.01 -17.88
CA ASP A 229 -10.20 4.55 -17.31
C ASP A 229 -11.17 5.66 -16.90
N TYR A 230 -10.69 6.90 -16.84
CA TYR A 230 -11.39 8.02 -16.24
C TYR A 230 -11.51 9.16 -17.25
N LEU A 231 -12.69 9.78 -17.26
CA LEU A 231 -12.99 10.96 -18.07
C LEU A 231 -13.33 12.11 -17.11
N VAL A 232 -12.72 13.28 -17.26
CA VAL A 232 -13.11 14.49 -16.51
C VAL A 232 -13.65 15.52 -17.48
N ALA A 233 -14.85 16.03 -17.22
CA ALA A 233 -15.58 16.79 -18.22
C ALA A 233 -16.54 17.83 -17.67
N THR A 234 -17.05 18.70 -18.54
CA THR A 234 -18.23 19.53 -18.26
C THR A 234 -19.52 18.86 -18.74
N ASP A 235 -20.65 19.55 -18.56
CA ASP A 235 -21.94 19.28 -19.23
C ASP A 235 -21.86 18.94 -20.73
N ALA A 236 -20.76 19.28 -21.42
CA ALA A 236 -20.47 18.88 -22.79
C ALA A 236 -20.59 17.36 -23.06
N ILE A 237 -20.45 16.47 -22.07
CA ILE A 237 -20.71 15.03 -22.24
C ILE A 237 -22.19 14.66 -22.23
N GLY A 238 -23.04 15.53 -21.67
CA GLY A 238 -24.50 15.39 -21.66
C GLY A 238 -25.12 15.44 -23.06
N MET A 239 -24.35 15.83 -24.08
CA MET A 239 -24.79 15.93 -25.48
C MET A 239 -23.73 15.42 -26.45
N GLY A 240 -24.12 14.47 -27.31
CA GLY A 240 -23.41 14.20 -28.58
C GLY A 240 -21.99 13.64 -28.51
N LEU A 241 -21.71 12.74 -27.58
CA LEU A 241 -20.52 11.89 -27.59
C LEU A 241 -20.87 10.41 -27.40
N ASN A 242 -20.17 9.52 -28.11
CA ASN A 242 -20.41 8.08 -28.09
C ASN A 242 -19.76 7.36 -26.87
N LEU A 243 -19.81 7.98 -25.69
CA LEU A 243 -19.10 7.52 -24.47
C LEU A 243 -19.73 6.27 -23.84
N ASP A 244 -18.93 5.22 -23.62
CA ASP A 244 -19.29 3.99 -22.90
C ASP A 244 -18.89 4.07 -21.42
N LEU A 245 -19.77 4.67 -20.62
CA LEU A 245 -19.58 4.94 -19.19
C LEU A 245 -20.36 3.94 -18.33
N HIS A 246 -19.74 3.43 -17.26
CA HIS A 246 -20.42 2.66 -16.22
C HIS A 246 -20.90 3.53 -15.04
N HIS A 247 -20.22 4.65 -14.81
CA HIS A 247 -20.51 5.55 -13.70
C HIS A 247 -20.39 7.02 -14.10
N VAL A 248 -21.27 7.88 -13.56
CA VAL A 248 -21.18 9.35 -13.65
C VAL A 248 -21.16 9.95 -12.23
N ALA A 249 -20.07 10.62 -11.88
CA ALA A 249 -19.86 11.25 -10.59
C ALA A 249 -19.86 12.77 -10.70
N PHE A 250 -20.79 13.46 -10.04
CA PHE A 250 -20.84 14.92 -10.02
C PHE A 250 -19.85 15.47 -8.98
N ALA A 251 -18.91 16.32 -9.40
CA ALA A 251 -17.92 16.97 -8.53
C ALA A 251 -18.41 18.31 -7.95
N SER A 252 -19.45 18.89 -8.55
CA SER A 252 -20.20 20.09 -8.13
C SER A 252 -21.68 19.93 -8.53
N ASP A 253 -22.59 20.63 -7.85
CA ASP A 253 -24.02 20.73 -8.21
C ASP A 253 -24.40 22.09 -8.83
N ARG A 254 -23.42 22.98 -9.05
CA ARG A 254 -23.62 24.37 -9.52
C ARG A 254 -22.81 24.68 -10.77
N LYS A 255 -23.40 25.45 -11.70
CA LYS A 255 -22.74 25.97 -12.90
C LYS A 255 -22.97 27.46 -13.08
N PHE A 256 -22.08 28.11 -13.84
CA PHE A 256 -22.29 29.46 -14.35
C PHE A 256 -23.15 29.41 -15.62
N ASP A 257 -24.20 30.22 -15.70
CA ASP A 257 -25.16 30.23 -16.82
C ASP A 257 -25.02 31.44 -17.77
N GLY A 258 -23.97 32.24 -17.60
CA GLY A 258 -23.76 33.51 -18.29
C GLY A 258 -24.03 34.72 -17.40
N PHE A 259 -24.90 34.58 -16.39
CA PHE A 259 -25.27 35.65 -15.46
C PHE A 259 -24.85 35.36 -14.02
N GLY A 260 -24.94 34.09 -13.56
CA GLY A 260 -24.57 33.73 -12.20
C GLY A 260 -24.37 32.23 -11.97
N PHE A 261 -23.91 31.89 -10.76
CA PHE A 261 -23.68 30.50 -10.33
C PHE A 261 -24.94 29.90 -9.69
N ARG A 262 -25.82 29.29 -10.50
CA ARG A 262 -27.02 28.58 -10.04
C ARG A 262 -26.76 27.08 -9.81
N ARG A 263 -27.66 26.38 -9.10
CA ARG A 263 -27.72 24.91 -9.11
C ARG A 263 -28.15 24.42 -10.51
N LEU A 264 -27.77 23.18 -10.83
CA LEU A 264 -28.37 22.46 -11.95
C LEU A 264 -29.85 22.14 -11.68
N ASN A 265 -30.64 22.07 -12.75
CA ASN A 265 -32.02 21.59 -12.68
C ASN A 265 -32.04 20.04 -12.76
N PRO A 266 -33.07 19.35 -12.22
CA PRO A 266 -33.17 17.87 -12.27
C PRO A 266 -33.00 17.27 -13.67
N SER A 267 -33.52 17.94 -14.70
CA SER A 267 -33.37 17.53 -16.11
C SER A 267 -31.93 17.67 -16.64
N GLU A 268 -31.14 18.63 -16.14
CA GLU A 268 -29.73 18.78 -16.48
C GLU A 268 -28.89 17.67 -15.82
N PHE A 269 -29.18 17.34 -14.56
CA PHE A 269 -28.63 16.14 -13.92
C PHE A 269 -29.00 14.87 -14.72
N GLY A 270 -30.27 14.68 -15.05
CA GLY A 270 -30.76 13.51 -15.79
C GLY A 270 -30.11 13.35 -17.17
N GLN A 271 -29.87 14.45 -17.89
CA GLN A 271 -29.18 14.43 -19.19
C GLN A 271 -27.71 14.00 -19.09
N ILE A 272 -27.04 14.33 -17.98
CA ILE A 272 -25.63 14.01 -17.71
C ILE A 272 -25.49 12.61 -17.10
N ALA A 273 -26.23 12.31 -16.03
CA ALA A 273 -26.30 10.99 -15.39
C ALA A 273 -26.79 9.90 -16.37
N GLY A 274 -27.70 10.27 -17.27
CA GLY A 274 -28.19 9.45 -18.38
C GLY A 274 -27.16 9.12 -19.46
N ARG A 275 -25.88 9.44 -19.26
CA ARG A 275 -24.74 8.96 -20.06
C ARG A 275 -24.06 7.73 -19.44
N ALA A 276 -24.28 7.42 -18.16
CA ALA A 276 -23.92 6.14 -17.56
C ALA A 276 -24.93 5.06 -17.98
N GLY A 277 -24.43 3.88 -18.36
CA GLY A 277 -25.24 2.78 -18.89
C GLY A 277 -25.60 2.97 -20.36
N ARG A 278 -25.50 1.89 -21.15
CA ARG A 278 -25.70 1.93 -22.61
C ARG A 278 -26.32 0.64 -23.13
N TYR A 279 -27.23 0.80 -24.09
CA TYR A 279 -28.02 -0.31 -24.64
C TYR A 279 -28.67 -1.09 -23.48
N MET A 280 -28.37 -2.37 -23.33
CA MET A 280 -28.82 -3.24 -22.23
C MET A 280 -27.89 -3.25 -20.99
N ARG A 281 -26.76 -2.52 -20.99
CA ARG A 281 -25.88 -2.41 -19.81
C ARG A 281 -26.37 -1.29 -18.89
N ASP A 282 -26.66 -1.63 -17.64
CA ASP A 282 -27.06 -0.67 -16.60
C ASP A 282 -25.97 0.36 -16.30
N GLY A 283 -26.41 1.51 -15.79
CA GLY A 283 -25.54 2.62 -15.39
C GLY A 283 -25.70 2.98 -13.93
N THR A 284 -24.68 3.62 -13.35
CA THR A 284 -24.79 4.22 -12.01
C THR A 284 -24.42 5.68 -12.02
N PHE A 285 -24.94 6.46 -11.07
CA PHE A 285 -24.53 7.85 -10.85
C PHE A 285 -24.35 8.14 -9.36
N GLY A 286 -23.65 9.22 -9.04
CA GLY A 286 -23.35 9.57 -7.65
C GLY A 286 -22.65 10.93 -7.51
N THR A 287 -22.21 11.24 -6.30
CA THR A 287 -21.53 12.51 -6.00
C THR A 287 -20.09 12.29 -5.55
N THR A 288 -19.22 13.27 -5.80
CA THR A 288 -17.79 13.20 -5.48
C THR A 288 -17.20 14.58 -5.25
N GLY A 289 -15.90 14.64 -4.90
CA GLY A 289 -15.15 15.88 -4.75
C GLY A 289 -15.76 16.83 -3.71
N ARG A 290 -16.34 17.94 -4.18
CA ARG A 290 -16.96 19.00 -3.37
C ARG A 290 -18.49 19.04 -3.49
N CYS A 291 -19.09 18.16 -4.30
CA CYS A 291 -20.54 18.07 -4.45
C CYS A 291 -21.18 17.61 -3.13
N PRO A 292 -22.23 18.28 -2.63
CA PRO A 292 -23.08 17.75 -1.58
C PRO A 292 -23.64 16.37 -1.95
N ALA A 293 -24.12 15.62 -0.96
CA ALA A 293 -24.99 14.47 -1.24
C ALA A 293 -26.29 14.96 -1.91
N PHE A 294 -26.86 14.17 -2.82
CA PHE A 294 -28.16 14.49 -3.40
C PHE A 294 -29.29 14.27 -2.41
N GLU A 295 -30.29 15.15 -2.50
CA GLU A 295 -31.60 14.98 -1.87
C GLU A 295 -32.27 13.71 -2.43
N PRO A 296 -32.91 12.84 -1.62
CA PRO A 296 -33.50 11.57 -2.09
C PRO A 296 -34.46 11.75 -3.29
N GLU A 297 -35.27 12.80 -3.25
CA GLU A 297 -36.24 13.18 -4.27
C GLU A 297 -35.58 13.55 -5.60
N LEU A 298 -34.35 14.10 -5.55
CA LEU A 298 -33.53 14.37 -6.74
C LEU A 298 -32.93 13.08 -7.32
N ALA A 299 -32.52 12.13 -6.47
CA ALA A 299 -32.03 10.83 -6.94
C ALA A 299 -33.15 10.04 -7.63
N GLU A 300 -34.31 9.91 -6.96
CA GLU A 300 -35.52 9.25 -7.48
C GLU A 300 -35.96 9.84 -8.83
N ALA A 301 -36.05 11.17 -8.94
CA ALA A 301 -36.36 11.85 -10.20
C ALA A 301 -35.37 11.55 -11.34
N ILE A 302 -34.09 11.35 -11.03
CA ILE A 302 -33.06 10.98 -12.02
C ILE A 302 -33.19 9.50 -12.42
N GLU A 303 -33.50 8.60 -11.49
CA GLU A 303 -33.70 7.16 -11.73
C GLU A 303 -34.97 6.89 -12.55
N GLU A 304 -36.11 7.48 -12.17
CA GLU A 304 -37.39 7.36 -12.90
C GLU A 304 -37.42 8.16 -14.22
N HIS A 305 -36.45 9.07 -14.42
CA HIS A 305 -36.44 10.05 -15.51
C HIS A 305 -37.66 10.99 -15.54
N HIS A 306 -38.22 11.28 -14.37
CA HIS A 306 -39.36 12.17 -14.20
C HIS A 306 -38.89 13.59 -13.85
N PHE A 307 -39.19 14.56 -14.73
CA PHE A 307 -38.71 15.94 -14.60
C PHE A 307 -39.80 16.96 -14.94
N ASP A 308 -39.68 18.17 -14.37
CA ASP A 308 -40.52 19.34 -14.68
C ASP A 308 -40.66 19.57 -16.20
N PRO A 309 -41.88 19.70 -16.75
CA PRO A 309 -42.08 20.03 -18.15
C PRO A 309 -41.51 21.40 -18.52
N VAL A 310 -40.97 21.52 -19.73
CA VAL A 310 -40.57 22.79 -20.31
C VAL A 310 -41.82 23.65 -20.48
N ARG A 311 -41.82 24.87 -19.94
CA ARG A 311 -42.99 25.77 -19.92
C ARG A 311 -42.94 26.86 -20.98
N VAL A 312 -41.74 27.21 -21.45
CA VAL A 312 -41.46 28.32 -22.37
C VAL A 312 -40.29 27.96 -23.29
N LEU A 313 -40.38 28.29 -24.58
CA LEU A 313 -39.29 28.21 -25.56
C LEU A 313 -38.78 29.61 -25.94
N GLN A 314 -37.49 29.72 -26.27
CA GLN A 314 -36.96 30.96 -26.86
C GLN A 314 -37.44 31.08 -28.30
N TRP A 315 -37.94 32.25 -28.68
CA TRP A 315 -38.42 32.55 -30.03
C TRP A 315 -37.80 33.84 -30.55
N ARG A 316 -37.43 33.82 -31.83
CA ARG A 316 -37.00 34.99 -32.61
C ARG A 316 -37.85 35.00 -33.88
N ASN A 317 -38.32 36.16 -34.28
CA ASN A 317 -39.11 36.30 -35.51
C ASN A 317 -38.27 35.89 -36.74
N PRO A 318 -38.73 34.93 -37.58
CA PRO A 318 -38.05 34.58 -38.83
C PRO A 318 -38.41 35.52 -39.99
N ASP A 319 -39.53 36.25 -39.91
CA ASP A 319 -40.04 37.11 -40.98
C ASP A 319 -39.44 38.53 -40.86
N LEU A 320 -38.18 38.65 -41.29
CA LEU A 320 -37.35 39.85 -41.11
C LEU A 320 -37.58 40.94 -42.18
N ASN A 321 -37.57 42.20 -41.76
CA ASN A 321 -37.88 43.36 -42.61
C ASN A 321 -36.62 44.14 -43.05
N PHE A 322 -36.01 43.72 -44.15
CA PHE A 322 -34.82 44.36 -44.72
C PHE A 322 -35.07 45.70 -45.45
N ARG A 323 -36.22 46.38 -45.27
CA ARG A 323 -36.48 47.69 -45.94
C ARG A 323 -35.69 48.86 -45.36
N SER A 324 -35.34 48.82 -44.08
CA SER A 324 -34.47 49.78 -43.40
C SER A 324 -33.82 49.13 -42.18
N ILE A 325 -32.70 49.67 -41.67
CA ILE A 325 -32.06 49.14 -40.45
C ILE A 325 -33.03 49.18 -39.25
N ARG A 326 -33.80 50.28 -39.11
CA ARG A 326 -34.88 50.39 -38.12
C ARG A 326 -35.99 49.36 -38.35
N GLY A 327 -36.31 49.02 -39.59
CA GLY A 327 -37.25 47.96 -39.95
C GLY A 327 -36.75 46.58 -39.53
N LEU A 328 -35.47 46.28 -39.76
CA LEU A 328 -34.84 45.03 -39.34
C LEU A 328 -34.84 44.90 -37.81
N LEU A 329 -34.33 45.91 -37.10
CA LEU A 329 -34.33 45.96 -35.63
C LEU A 329 -35.75 45.80 -35.06
N ALA A 330 -36.75 46.50 -35.60
CA ALA A 330 -38.14 46.34 -35.17
C ALA A 330 -38.70 44.93 -35.44
N SER A 331 -38.30 44.29 -36.55
CA SER A 331 -38.71 42.92 -36.85
C SER A 331 -38.00 41.87 -35.98
N LEU A 332 -36.75 42.10 -35.55
CA LEU A 332 -36.02 41.25 -34.61
C LEU A 332 -36.54 41.41 -33.16
N ALA A 333 -36.85 42.64 -32.76
CA ALA A 333 -37.32 42.97 -31.41
C ALA A 333 -38.77 42.54 -31.12
N ALA A 334 -39.49 42.05 -32.13
CA ALA A 334 -40.88 41.59 -32.03
C ALA A 334 -41.08 40.51 -30.95
N THR A 335 -42.28 40.46 -30.39
CA THR A 335 -42.67 39.48 -29.36
C THR A 335 -43.57 38.38 -29.95
N PRO A 336 -43.48 37.13 -29.46
CA PRO A 336 -44.37 36.07 -29.91
C PRO A 336 -45.82 36.34 -29.45
N LYS A 337 -46.78 35.95 -30.27
CA LYS A 337 -48.23 36.05 -29.96
C LYS A 337 -48.79 34.79 -29.31
N GLU A 338 -48.05 33.69 -29.35
CA GLU A 338 -48.49 32.36 -28.93
C GLU A 338 -47.91 32.02 -27.55
N GLY A 339 -48.79 31.74 -26.58
CA GLY A 339 -48.36 31.50 -25.19
C GLY A 339 -47.60 30.19 -25.03
N GLY A 340 -46.41 30.24 -24.42
CA GLY A 340 -45.45 29.12 -24.38
C GLY A 340 -44.19 29.40 -25.21
N LEU A 341 -44.16 30.54 -25.92
CA LEU A 341 -42.97 31.16 -26.49
C LEU A 341 -42.64 32.43 -25.68
N THR A 342 -41.35 32.75 -25.54
CA THR A 342 -40.88 34.08 -25.12
C THR A 342 -39.94 34.65 -26.16
N ARG A 343 -39.75 35.98 -26.20
CA ARG A 343 -38.68 36.55 -27.03
C ARG A 343 -37.33 36.07 -26.49
N ALA A 344 -36.48 35.56 -27.36
CA ALA A 344 -35.11 35.18 -27.04
C ALA A 344 -34.33 36.36 -26.45
N GLN A 345 -33.25 36.06 -25.72
CA GLN A 345 -32.33 37.06 -25.22
C GLN A 345 -31.56 37.73 -26.38
N THR A 346 -31.05 38.94 -26.14
CA THR A 346 -30.17 39.63 -27.09
C THR A 346 -28.87 38.84 -27.20
N ALA A 347 -28.64 38.20 -28.35
CA ALA A 347 -27.40 37.49 -28.65
C ALA A 347 -26.40 38.41 -29.37
N ASP A 348 -25.16 37.93 -29.51
CA ASP A 348 -24.03 38.68 -30.07
C ASP A 348 -24.33 39.32 -31.43
N ASP A 349 -25.12 38.65 -32.27
CA ASP A 349 -25.51 39.12 -33.60
C ASP A 349 -26.44 40.35 -33.56
N MET A 350 -27.35 40.39 -32.60
CA MET A 350 -28.23 41.52 -32.35
C MET A 350 -27.49 42.67 -31.66
N ALA A 351 -26.59 42.37 -30.72
CA ALA A 351 -25.74 43.38 -30.08
C ALA A 351 -24.77 44.04 -31.09
N ALA A 352 -24.18 43.26 -32.00
CA ALA A 352 -23.37 43.79 -33.10
C ALA A 352 -24.21 44.68 -34.02
N LEU A 353 -25.41 44.24 -34.44
CA LEU A 353 -26.30 45.04 -35.27
C LEU A 353 -26.72 46.36 -34.59
N GLU A 354 -27.01 46.35 -33.28
CA GLU A 354 -27.38 47.55 -32.52
C GLU A 354 -26.21 48.55 -32.44
N ALA A 355 -24.98 48.09 -32.22
CA ALA A 355 -23.80 48.96 -32.28
C ALA A 355 -23.56 49.53 -33.70
N LEU A 356 -23.66 48.68 -34.73
CA LEU A 356 -23.44 49.05 -36.14
C LEU A 356 -24.53 49.98 -36.68
N ALA A 357 -25.74 49.94 -36.12
CA ALA A 357 -26.82 50.88 -36.45
C ALA A 357 -26.53 52.32 -36.00
N GLY A 358 -25.62 52.52 -35.04
CA GLY A 358 -25.11 53.84 -34.64
C GLY A 358 -23.89 54.33 -35.42
N ASP A 359 -23.21 53.46 -36.18
CA ASP A 359 -21.99 53.79 -36.92
C ASP A 359 -22.32 54.53 -38.22
N VAL A 360 -21.96 55.83 -38.28
CA VAL A 360 -22.14 56.70 -39.45
C VAL A 360 -21.41 56.17 -40.69
N GLY A 361 -20.25 55.52 -40.50
CA GLY A 361 -19.46 54.92 -41.57
C GLY A 361 -20.03 53.61 -42.12
N VAL A 362 -20.88 52.93 -41.36
CA VAL A 362 -21.62 51.73 -41.80
C VAL A 362 -22.95 52.13 -42.42
N THR A 363 -23.74 52.96 -41.72
CA THR A 363 -25.06 53.42 -42.19
C THR A 363 -24.98 54.16 -43.53
N GLY A 364 -23.93 54.95 -43.79
CA GLY A 364 -23.71 55.62 -45.09
C GLY A 364 -23.47 54.68 -46.29
N LEU A 365 -23.09 53.42 -46.05
CA LEU A 365 -22.93 52.37 -47.07
C LEU A 365 -24.26 51.63 -47.34
N VAL A 366 -25.22 51.70 -46.43
CA VAL A 366 -26.46 50.90 -46.45
C VAL A 366 -27.57 51.64 -47.21
N ARG A 367 -27.59 51.49 -48.53
CA ARG A 367 -28.49 52.22 -49.46
C ARG A 367 -29.67 51.41 -50.00
N HIS A 368 -29.58 50.08 -49.98
CA HIS A 368 -30.58 49.19 -50.56
C HIS A 368 -30.90 48.01 -49.61
N PRO A 369 -32.05 47.34 -49.73
CA PRO A 369 -32.41 46.18 -48.90
C PRO A 369 -31.35 45.07 -48.88
N GLN A 370 -30.67 44.84 -50.01
CA GLN A 370 -29.56 43.88 -50.11
C GLN A 370 -28.36 44.25 -49.23
N HIS A 371 -28.11 45.55 -48.99
CA HIS A 371 -27.03 46.02 -48.11
C HIS A 371 -27.41 45.82 -46.63
N ILE A 372 -28.69 45.97 -46.29
CA ILE A 372 -29.22 45.72 -44.94
C ILE A 372 -29.18 44.22 -44.63
N ALA A 373 -29.51 43.38 -45.62
CA ALA A 373 -29.39 41.93 -45.51
C ALA A 373 -27.91 41.49 -45.41
N ARG A 374 -27.01 42.04 -46.23
CA ARG A 374 -25.55 41.84 -46.10
C ARG A 374 -25.03 42.26 -44.71
N LEU A 375 -25.50 43.38 -44.16
CA LEU A 375 -25.13 43.82 -42.82
C LEU A 375 -25.55 42.77 -41.78
N TRP A 376 -26.77 42.25 -41.87
CA TRP A 376 -27.26 41.19 -41.00
C TRP A 376 -26.49 39.86 -41.16
N ASP A 377 -26.12 39.48 -42.38
CA ASP A 377 -25.29 38.28 -42.65
C ASP A 377 -23.88 38.40 -42.09
N VAL A 378 -23.35 39.62 -41.98
CA VAL A 378 -22.05 39.89 -41.34
C VAL A 378 -22.19 39.97 -39.81
N CYS A 379 -23.29 40.52 -39.29
CA CYS A 379 -23.59 40.54 -37.84
C CYS A 379 -23.74 39.13 -37.25
N GLN A 380 -24.22 38.15 -38.02
CA GLN A 380 -24.32 36.74 -37.61
C GLN A 380 -22.97 36.00 -37.41
N THR A 381 -21.82 36.69 -37.55
CA THR A 381 -20.49 36.11 -37.32
C THR A 381 -20.29 35.75 -35.84
N PRO A 382 -20.08 34.49 -35.44
CA PRO A 382 -20.02 34.14 -34.02
C PRO A 382 -18.73 34.62 -33.33
N ASP A 383 -18.84 35.15 -32.11
CA ASP A 383 -17.67 35.46 -31.29
C ASP A 383 -17.19 34.26 -30.47
N TYR A 384 -16.59 33.28 -31.17
CA TYR A 384 -15.92 32.15 -30.54
C TYR A 384 -14.87 32.56 -29.47
N ARG A 385 -14.36 33.79 -29.56
CA ARG A 385 -13.30 34.39 -28.73
C ARG A 385 -13.79 34.91 -27.37
N LYS A 386 -15.09 35.22 -27.23
CA LYS A 386 -15.70 35.88 -26.05
C LYS A 386 -15.00 37.18 -25.63
N VAL A 387 -14.72 38.06 -26.60
CA VAL A 387 -14.21 39.42 -26.33
C VAL A 387 -15.35 40.36 -25.88
N SER A 388 -15.05 41.63 -25.62
CA SER A 388 -16.10 42.61 -25.33
C SER A 388 -17.02 42.82 -26.55
N PRO A 389 -18.32 43.10 -26.37
CA PRO A 389 -19.24 43.33 -27.48
C PRO A 389 -18.78 44.42 -28.45
N HIS A 390 -18.08 45.44 -27.95
CA HIS A 390 -17.47 46.49 -28.78
C HIS A 390 -16.35 45.94 -29.68
N ALA A 391 -15.40 45.19 -29.13
CA ALA A 391 -14.29 44.59 -29.91
C ALA A 391 -14.76 43.49 -30.88
N HIS A 392 -15.94 42.90 -30.65
CA HIS A 392 -16.61 42.08 -31.65
C HIS A 392 -17.26 42.95 -32.75
N ALA A 393 -18.04 43.98 -32.37
CA ALA A 393 -18.65 44.90 -33.32
C ALA A 393 -17.63 45.61 -34.23
N ASP A 394 -16.42 45.91 -33.75
CA ASP A 394 -15.35 46.50 -34.56
C ASP A 394 -14.84 45.53 -35.65
N LEU A 395 -14.73 44.23 -35.34
CA LEU A 395 -14.41 43.19 -36.32
C LEU A 395 -15.53 43.07 -37.37
N VAL A 396 -16.78 43.01 -36.92
CA VAL A 396 -17.97 42.96 -37.79
C VAL A 396 -18.06 44.21 -38.68
N SER A 397 -17.77 45.40 -38.14
CA SER A 397 -17.67 46.65 -38.91
C SER A 397 -16.56 46.59 -39.95
N THR A 398 -15.38 46.07 -39.58
CA THR A 398 -14.23 45.92 -40.49
C THR A 398 -14.56 45.00 -41.66
N ILE A 399 -15.14 43.83 -41.40
CA ILE A 399 -15.59 42.87 -42.43
C ILE A 399 -16.65 43.52 -43.33
N PHE A 400 -17.70 44.13 -42.75
CA PHE A 400 -18.78 44.75 -43.52
C PHE A 400 -18.27 45.91 -44.40
N ARG A 401 -17.45 46.80 -43.85
CA ARG A 401 -16.88 47.95 -44.57
C ARG A 401 -15.98 47.50 -45.73
N ALA A 402 -15.23 46.40 -45.58
CA ALA A 402 -14.41 45.85 -46.65
C ALA A 402 -15.28 45.27 -47.78
N LEU A 403 -16.21 44.37 -47.46
CA LEU A 403 -17.14 43.76 -48.43
C LEU A 403 -17.94 44.82 -49.21
N MET A 404 -18.43 45.86 -48.52
CA MET A 404 -19.20 46.94 -49.16
C MET A 404 -18.37 47.90 -50.03
N ARG A 405 -17.03 47.89 -49.93
CA ARG A 405 -16.13 48.77 -50.72
C ARG A 405 -15.40 48.03 -51.84
N HIS A 406 -15.07 46.77 -51.63
CA HIS A 406 -14.19 45.98 -52.50
C HIS A 406 -14.85 44.71 -53.06
N GLY A 407 -16.07 44.37 -52.62
CA GLY A 407 -16.78 43.14 -52.98
C GLY A 407 -16.35 41.95 -52.13
N SER A 408 -15.04 41.76 -51.94
CA SER A 408 -14.43 40.74 -51.08
C SER A 408 -13.54 41.36 -49.98
N LEU A 409 -13.04 40.51 -49.09
CA LEU A 409 -11.96 40.85 -48.15
C LEU A 409 -10.60 40.81 -48.89
N ASP A 410 -9.65 41.67 -48.48
CA ASP A 410 -8.25 41.59 -48.93
C ASP A 410 -7.61 40.29 -48.46
N GLU A 411 -7.13 39.48 -49.41
CA GLU A 411 -6.49 38.20 -49.13
C GLU A 411 -5.16 38.39 -48.39
N THR A 412 -4.46 39.50 -48.60
CA THR A 412 -3.23 39.83 -47.84
C THR A 412 -3.53 40.07 -46.36
N TRP A 413 -4.65 40.72 -46.06
CA TRP A 413 -5.16 40.92 -44.70
C TRP A 413 -5.63 39.60 -44.09
N PHE A 414 -6.40 38.80 -44.83
CA PHE A 414 -6.87 37.51 -44.33
C PHE A 414 -5.72 36.53 -44.07
N ALA A 415 -4.72 36.49 -44.96
CA ALA A 415 -3.47 35.74 -44.78
C ALA A 415 -2.75 36.12 -43.47
N ARG A 416 -2.65 37.43 -43.16
CA ARG A 416 -2.07 37.90 -41.89
C ARG A 416 -2.88 37.44 -40.67
N GLN A 417 -4.21 37.40 -40.75
CA GLN A 417 -5.06 36.91 -39.65
C GLN A 417 -4.85 35.40 -39.39
N ILE A 418 -4.75 34.59 -40.44
CA ILE A 418 -4.46 33.15 -40.33
C ILE A 418 -3.03 32.92 -39.83
N ALA A 419 -2.04 33.63 -40.37
CA ALA A 419 -0.64 33.50 -39.97
C ALA A 419 -0.39 33.89 -38.50
N ALA A 420 -1.16 34.84 -37.95
CA ALA A 420 -1.06 35.22 -36.54
C ALA A 420 -1.48 34.09 -35.57
N VAL A 421 -2.32 33.15 -36.00
CA VAL A 421 -2.83 32.03 -35.18
C VAL A 421 -2.19 30.67 -35.50
N ASP A 422 -1.48 30.53 -36.62
CA ASP A 422 -0.79 29.30 -37.04
C ASP A 422 0.50 29.00 -36.23
N ARG A 423 0.34 28.86 -34.91
CA ARG A 423 1.41 28.73 -33.93
C ARG A 423 1.05 27.73 -32.84
N THR A 424 1.93 26.75 -32.60
CA THR A 424 1.72 25.65 -31.63
C THR A 424 2.49 25.81 -30.30
N ASP A 425 3.20 26.93 -30.13
CA ASP A 425 3.87 27.30 -28.88
C ASP A 425 2.89 27.70 -27.76
N GLY A 426 3.34 27.66 -26.51
CA GLY A 426 2.53 28.03 -25.33
C GLY A 426 1.85 26.84 -24.65
N ASP A 427 0.84 27.14 -23.85
CA ASP A 427 0.10 26.20 -23.01
C ASP A 427 -1.29 25.86 -23.59
N ILE A 428 -2.06 25.09 -22.80
CA ILE A 428 -3.40 24.59 -23.16
C ILE A 428 -4.38 25.76 -23.40
N ASP A 429 -4.26 26.84 -22.65
CA ASP A 429 -5.21 27.96 -22.70
C ASP A 429 -4.84 28.93 -23.84
N ALA A 430 -3.54 29.15 -24.11
CA ALA A 430 -3.04 29.85 -25.29
C ALA A 430 -3.44 29.13 -26.60
N LEU A 431 -3.29 27.80 -26.66
CA LEU A 431 -3.75 27.00 -27.80
C LEU A 431 -5.28 27.06 -27.96
N SER A 432 -6.03 26.94 -26.86
CA SER A 432 -7.49 27.06 -26.87
C SER A 432 -7.96 28.45 -27.37
N ALA A 433 -7.27 29.52 -27.01
CA ALA A 433 -7.54 30.87 -27.50
C ALA A 433 -7.25 31.02 -29.01
N ARG A 434 -6.17 30.41 -29.53
CA ARG A 434 -5.88 30.38 -30.98
C ARG A 434 -6.91 29.56 -31.75
N ILE A 435 -7.39 28.43 -31.21
CA ILE A 435 -8.51 27.65 -31.79
C ILE A 435 -9.80 28.48 -31.82
N ALA A 436 -10.10 29.23 -30.76
CA ALA A 436 -11.23 30.15 -30.75
C ALA A 436 -11.12 31.25 -31.82
N GLN A 437 -9.91 31.80 -32.05
CA GLN A 437 -9.68 32.81 -33.08
C GLN A 437 -9.75 32.24 -34.50
N VAL A 438 -9.13 31.08 -34.78
CA VAL A 438 -9.16 30.50 -36.14
C VAL A 438 -10.58 30.10 -36.55
N ARG A 439 -11.45 29.67 -35.62
CA ARG A 439 -12.86 29.37 -35.91
C ARG A 439 -13.65 30.55 -36.47
N THR A 440 -13.41 31.76 -35.99
CA THR A 440 -14.01 32.97 -36.59
C THR A 440 -13.56 33.14 -38.05
N TRP A 441 -12.31 32.83 -38.37
CA TRP A 441 -11.80 32.86 -39.75
C TRP A 441 -12.28 31.67 -40.60
N THR A 442 -12.42 30.47 -40.03
CA THR A 442 -13.06 29.31 -40.68
C THR A 442 -14.52 29.60 -41.04
N TYR A 443 -15.27 30.31 -40.18
CA TYR A 443 -16.62 30.78 -40.48
C TYR A 443 -16.64 31.80 -41.63
N VAL A 444 -15.73 32.79 -41.62
CA VAL A 444 -15.56 33.78 -42.70
C VAL A 444 -15.24 33.09 -44.03
N ALA A 445 -14.30 32.14 -44.05
CA ALA A 445 -13.94 31.40 -45.26
C ALA A 445 -15.07 30.51 -45.77
N ASN A 446 -15.94 30.01 -44.88
CA ASN A 446 -17.14 29.26 -45.24
C ASN A 446 -18.25 30.12 -45.87
N ARG A 447 -18.09 31.45 -46.02
CA ARG A 447 -19.06 32.31 -46.73
C ARG A 447 -18.74 32.32 -48.23
N PRO A 448 -19.76 32.14 -49.11
CA PRO A 448 -19.53 31.81 -50.52
C PRO A 448 -18.99 32.98 -51.37
N ASP A 449 -19.09 34.21 -50.87
CA ASP A 449 -18.79 35.43 -51.63
C ASP A 449 -18.09 36.51 -50.78
N TRP A 450 -17.36 36.12 -49.72
CA TRP A 450 -16.59 37.06 -48.88
C TRP A 450 -15.09 37.07 -49.20
N LEU A 451 -14.57 36.06 -49.89
CA LEU A 451 -13.17 35.92 -50.34
C LEU A 451 -13.13 35.64 -51.85
N ALA A 452 -11.99 35.87 -52.50
CA ALA A 452 -11.84 35.61 -53.92
C ALA A 452 -11.67 34.11 -54.21
N ASP A 453 -10.89 33.40 -53.39
CA ASP A 453 -10.85 31.92 -53.36
C ASP A 453 -11.32 31.35 -52.00
N PRO A 454 -12.64 31.15 -51.81
CA PRO A 454 -13.16 30.55 -50.58
C PRO A 454 -12.70 29.11 -50.33
N GLU A 455 -12.35 28.35 -51.36
CA GLU A 455 -12.00 26.93 -51.22
C GLU A 455 -10.58 26.77 -50.66
N HIS A 456 -9.61 27.52 -51.21
CA HIS A 456 -8.25 27.63 -50.67
C HIS A 456 -8.26 28.08 -49.20
N TRP A 457 -9.01 29.14 -48.89
CA TRP A 457 -9.04 29.68 -47.52
C TRP A 457 -9.80 28.78 -46.53
N GLN A 458 -10.80 28.02 -46.97
CA GLN A 458 -11.45 26.99 -46.15
C GLN A 458 -10.49 25.85 -45.81
N GLU A 459 -9.70 25.38 -46.77
CA GLU A 459 -8.70 24.34 -46.50
C GLU A 459 -7.60 24.87 -45.58
N ARG A 460 -7.02 26.03 -45.89
CA ARG A 460 -5.94 26.62 -45.10
C ARG A 460 -6.35 26.92 -43.66
N ALA A 461 -7.56 27.42 -43.42
CA ALA A 461 -8.09 27.63 -42.07
C ALA A 461 -8.32 26.29 -41.32
N ARG A 462 -8.82 25.26 -42.01
CA ARG A 462 -8.99 23.90 -41.45
C ARG A 462 -7.67 23.26 -41.07
N GLN A 463 -6.64 23.36 -41.92
CA GLN A 463 -5.28 22.86 -41.63
C GLN A 463 -4.72 23.50 -40.34
N VAL A 464 -5.02 24.79 -40.09
CA VAL A 464 -4.61 25.48 -38.85
C VAL A 464 -5.46 25.05 -37.64
N GLU A 465 -6.80 24.93 -37.76
CA GLU A 465 -7.62 24.40 -36.65
C GLU A 465 -7.18 22.97 -36.27
N ASP A 466 -6.87 22.11 -37.25
CA ASP A 466 -6.42 20.74 -37.00
C ASP A 466 -5.02 20.69 -36.34
N LYS A 467 -4.04 21.43 -36.88
CA LYS A 467 -2.68 21.53 -36.30
C LYS A 467 -2.68 22.06 -34.86
N LEU A 468 -3.52 23.07 -34.57
CA LEU A 468 -3.71 23.56 -33.21
C LEU A 468 -4.44 22.54 -32.31
N SER A 469 -5.39 21.78 -32.87
CA SER A 469 -6.16 20.76 -32.15
C SER A 469 -5.32 19.57 -31.71
N ASP A 470 -4.37 19.15 -32.55
CA ASP A 470 -3.48 18.03 -32.26
C ASP A 470 -2.43 18.45 -31.22
N ALA A 471 -1.82 19.63 -31.37
CA ALA A 471 -0.97 20.21 -30.34
C ALA A 471 -1.71 20.37 -28.99
N LEU A 472 -2.99 20.77 -29.01
CA LEU A 472 -3.82 20.85 -27.80
C LEU A 472 -4.08 19.45 -27.19
N HIS A 473 -4.31 18.43 -28.02
CA HIS A 473 -4.44 17.05 -27.56
C HIS A 473 -3.15 16.56 -26.89
N GLU A 474 -1.98 16.79 -27.51
CA GLU A 474 -0.67 16.41 -26.95
C GLU A 474 -0.40 17.10 -25.62
N ARG A 475 -0.72 18.39 -25.48
CA ARG A 475 -0.58 19.15 -24.22
C ARG A 475 -1.54 18.65 -23.14
N LEU A 476 -2.77 18.25 -23.50
CA LEU A 476 -3.71 17.61 -22.56
C LEU A 476 -3.20 16.23 -22.12
N ALA A 477 -2.77 15.39 -23.07
CA ALA A 477 -2.25 14.05 -22.80
C ALA A 477 -1.02 14.09 -21.88
N SER A 478 0.00 14.89 -22.23
CA SER A 478 1.23 15.03 -21.44
C SER A 478 1.01 15.64 -20.04
N ARG A 479 -0.06 16.41 -19.84
CA ARG A 479 -0.42 16.98 -18.53
C ARG A 479 -1.26 16.03 -17.67
N PHE A 480 -2.17 15.27 -18.26
CA PHE A 480 -3.20 14.51 -17.53
C PHE A 480 -3.12 12.98 -17.67
N VAL A 481 -2.12 12.46 -18.39
CA VAL A 481 -1.83 11.01 -18.50
C VAL A 481 -0.36 10.74 -18.19
N ASP A 482 -0.12 9.81 -17.28
CA ASP A 482 1.15 9.10 -17.15
C ASP A 482 1.06 7.78 -17.93
N ARG A 483 1.72 7.75 -19.09
CA ARG A 483 1.71 6.59 -19.99
C ARG A 483 2.36 5.33 -19.40
N ARG A 484 3.26 5.47 -18.41
CA ARG A 484 3.88 4.31 -17.75
C ARG A 484 2.87 3.68 -16.79
N THR A 485 2.28 4.49 -15.90
CA THR A 485 1.28 4.00 -14.95
C THR A 485 0.03 3.49 -15.66
N SER A 486 -0.43 4.12 -16.76
CA SER A 486 -1.63 3.65 -17.45
C SER A 486 -1.45 2.29 -18.13
N VAL A 487 -0.32 2.07 -18.82
CA VAL A 487 0.02 0.77 -19.42
C VAL A 487 0.18 -0.32 -18.34
N LEU A 488 0.85 -0.01 -17.23
CA LEU A 488 0.99 -0.92 -16.09
C LEU A 488 -0.40 -1.32 -15.53
N MET A 489 -1.26 -0.34 -15.28
CA MET A 489 -2.61 -0.53 -14.73
C MET A 489 -3.58 -1.22 -15.69
N ARG A 490 -3.28 -1.23 -17.01
CA ARG A 490 -4.01 -2.00 -18.02
C ARG A 490 -3.59 -3.47 -17.98
N ARG A 491 -2.29 -3.77 -18.08
CA ARG A 491 -1.73 -5.14 -18.02
C ARG A 491 -2.14 -5.87 -16.72
N LEU A 492 -2.10 -5.15 -15.59
CA LEU A 492 -2.56 -5.64 -14.28
C LEU A 492 -4.04 -6.10 -14.23
N ARG A 493 -4.87 -5.74 -15.21
CA ARG A 493 -6.29 -6.14 -15.31
C ARG A 493 -6.62 -7.04 -16.48
N GLU A 494 -5.77 -7.04 -17.51
CA GLU A 494 -5.89 -7.95 -18.66
C GLU A 494 -5.66 -9.42 -18.25
N ASN A 495 -5.23 -9.69 -17.00
CA ASN A 495 -4.85 -11.01 -16.47
C ASN A 495 -3.80 -11.71 -17.35
N ALA A 496 -3.01 -10.94 -18.09
CA ALA A 496 -1.81 -11.43 -18.74
C ALA A 496 -0.90 -12.04 -17.66
N HIS A 497 -0.37 -13.24 -17.94
CA HIS A 497 0.51 -13.95 -17.02
C HIS A 497 1.80 -13.14 -16.84
N MET A 498 1.88 -12.37 -15.76
CA MET A 498 3.10 -11.66 -15.36
C MET A 498 4.07 -12.68 -14.78
N GLU A 499 4.99 -13.16 -15.60
CA GLU A 499 6.06 -14.05 -15.18
C GLU A 499 7.01 -13.29 -14.23
N ALA A 500 7.11 -13.77 -12.99
CA ALA A 500 8.13 -13.31 -12.07
C ALA A 500 9.42 -14.07 -12.33
N VAL A 501 10.45 -13.39 -12.83
CA VAL A 501 11.77 -13.98 -13.05
C VAL A 501 12.52 -13.94 -11.73
N VAL A 502 12.81 -15.12 -11.19
CA VAL A 502 13.62 -15.32 -9.97
C VAL A 502 15.04 -15.69 -10.37
N THR A 503 16.02 -14.94 -9.89
CA THR A 503 17.44 -15.23 -10.17
C THR A 503 17.96 -16.37 -9.29
N PRO A 504 19.11 -17.00 -9.64
CA PRO A 504 19.78 -17.96 -8.76
C PRO A 504 20.21 -17.36 -7.39
N THR A 505 20.34 -16.03 -7.28
CA THR A 505 20.61 -15.33 -6.01
C THR A 505 19.34 -15.06 -5.19
N GLY A 506 18.15 -15.37 -5.73
CA GLY A 506 16.86 -15.18 -5.08
C GLY A 506 16.21 -13.82 -5.31
N GLU A 507 16.78 -12.96 -6.15
CA GLU A 507 16.16 -11.69 -6.53
C GLU A 507 14.91 -11.96 -7.39
N VAL A 508 13.77 -11.37 -7.01
CA VAL A 508 12.51 -11.50 -7.73
C VAL A 508 12.24 -10.23 -8.51
N SER A 509 12.11 -10.36 -9.83
CA SER A 509 11.73 -9.28 -10.73
C SER A 509 10.45 -9.61 -11.49
N VAL A 510 9.65 -8.57 -11.80
CA VAL A 510 8.47 -8.67 -12.67
C VAL A 510 8.64 -7.63 -13.76
N GLU A 511 8.58 -8.04 -15.03
CA GLU A 511 8.76 -7.14 -16.20
C GLU A 511 10.07 -6.30 -16.12
N GLY A 512 11.13 -6.86 -15.52
CA GLY A 512 12.42 -6.20 -15.33
C GLY A 512 12.51 -5.21 -14.15
N GLN A 513 11.46 -5.06 -13.33
CA GLN A 513 11.56 -4.32 -12.06
C GLN A 513 11.75 -5.27 -10.88
N HIS A 514 12.75 -5.00 -10.02
CA HIS A 514 12.93 -5.68 -8.73
C HIS A 514 11.73 -5.43 -7.80
N VAL A 515 11.23 -6.49 -7.15
CA VAL A 515 10.07 -6.46 -6.26
C VAL A 515 10.42 -6.92 -4.83
N GLY A 516 11.48 -7.71 -4.68
CA GLY A 516 11.95 -8.27 -3.41
C GLY A 516 12.85 -9.50 -3.61
N ASN A 517 13.17 -10.19 -2.53
CA ASN A 517 14.06 -11.34 -2.50
C ASN A 517 13.39 -12.57 -1.86
N LEU A 518 13.53 -13.74 -2.47
CA LEU A 518 13.02 -15.00 -1.95
C LEU A 518 14.11 -15.74 -1.18
N ARG A 519 13.99 -15.71 0.15
CA ARG A 519 14.94 -16.32 1.11
C ARG A 519 14.34 -17.60 1.68
N GLY A 520 15.04 -18.72 1.54
CA GLY A 520 14.55 -20.03 1.98
C GLY A 520 13.23 -20.36 1.29
N LEU A 521 12.13 -20.35 2.05
CA LEU A 521 10.76 -20.60 1.59
C LEU A 521 9.81 -19.39 1.79
N HIS A 522 10.34 -18.18 1.94
CA HIS A 522 9.56 -16.96 2.19
C HIS A 522 10.00 -15.80 1.29
N PHE A 523 9.03 -15.00 0.83
CA PHE A 523 9.28 -13.82 0.01
C PHE A 523 9.39 -12.54 0.87
N VAL A 524 10.57 -11.91 0.84
CA VAL A 524 10.86 -10.65 1.53
C VAL A 524 10.75 -9.49 0.52
N PRO A 525 9.67 -8.69 0.54
CA PRO A 525 9.50 -7.59 -0.41
C PRO A 525 10.54 -6.48 -0.19
N ASP A 526 10.91 -5.79 -1.27
CA ASP A 526 11.81 -4.63 -1.23
C ASP A 526 11.20 -3.49 -0.40
N PRO A 527 11.87 -2.97 0.66
CA PRO A 527 11.34 -1.88 1.47
C PRO A 527 11.40 -0.50 0.81
N GLN A 528 12.22 -0.28 -0.23
CA GLN A 528 12.34 1.02 -0.90
C GLN A 528 11.22 1.28 -1.93
N ALA A 529 10.54 0.23 -2.39
CA ALA A 529 9.46 0.34 -3.37
C ALA A 529 8.13 0.80 -2.70
N ASP A 530 7.94 2.09 -2.43
CA ASP A 530 6.67 2.61 -1.89
C ASP A 530 5.74 3.20 -2.97
N GLY A 531 4.44 3.14 -2.73
CA GLY A 531 3.37 3.57 -3.65
C GLY A 531 2.37 2.47 -4.03
N SER A 532 1.34 2.84 -4.80
CA SER A 532 0.28 1.93 -5.23
C SER A 532 0.74 0.93 -6.30
N GLU A 533 1.65 1.34 -7.19
CA GLU A 533 2.24 0.46 -8.21
C GLU A 533 3.02 -0.68 -7.56
N ALA A 534 3.88 -0.35 -6.59
CA ALA A 534 4.66 -1.35 -5.85
C ALA A 534 3.79 -2.33 -5.05
N ARG A 535 2.61 -1.91 -4.57
CA ARG A 535 1.65 -2.85 -3.93
C ARG A 535 0.98 -3.78 -4.93
N ALA A 536 0.68 -3.29 -6.15
CA ALA A 536 0.13 -4.12 -7.21
C ALA A 536 1.17 -5.12 -7.75
N LEU A 537 2.43 -4.68 -7.96
CA LEU A 537 3.55 -5.53 -8.37
C LEU A 537 3.87 -6.61 -7.33
N ARG A 538 3.91 -6.27 -6.02
CA ARG A 538 4.05 -7.28 -4.94
C ARG A 538 2.92 -8.32 -4.98
N ALA A 539 1.66 -7.89 -5.14
CA ALA A 539 0.52 -8.80 -5.19
C ALA A 539 0.46 -9.64 -6.48
N ALA A 540 1.08 -9.19 -7.57
CA ALA A 540 1.32 -10.00 -8.77
C ALA A 540 2.42 -11.04 -8.52
N ALA A 541 3.59 -10.61 -8.06
CA ALA A 541 4.74 -11.47 -7.77
C ALA A 541 4.37 -12.61 -6.79
N GLN A 542 3.71 -12.29 -5.67
CA GLN A 542 3.34 -13.29 -4.67
C GLN A 542 2.37 -14.36 -5.21
N LYS A 543 1.61 -14.08 -6.27
CA LYS A 543 0.79 -15.09 -6.97
C LYS A 543 1.58 -15.97 -7.93
N SER A 544 2.59 -15.43 -8.60
CA SER A 544 3.42 -16.17 -9.58
C SER A 544 4.55 -16.97 -8.93
N LEU A 545 4.91 -16.71 -7.67
CA LEU A 545 6.01 -17.38 -6.96
C LEU A 545 5.71 -18.81 -6.47
N GLY A 546 4.46 -19.28 -6.55
CA GLY A 546 4.06 -20.62 -6.06
C GLY A 546 4.94 -21.78 -6.58
N PRO A 547 5.11 -21.95 -7.90
CA PRO A 547 5.90 -23.06 -8.46
C PRO A 547 7.39 -23.04 -8.06
N GLU A 548 8.00 -21.85 -7.89
CA GLU A 548 9.38 -21.74 -7.39
C GLU A 548 9.45 -22.10 -5.90
N LEU A 549 8.46 -21.72 -5.09
CA LEU A 549 8.38 -22.14 -3.68
C LEU A 549 8.21 -23.66 -3.54
N GLU A 550 7.40 -24.29 -4.40
CA GLU A 550 7.26 -25.75 -4.46
C GLU A 550 8.59 -26.42 -4.85
N ALA A 551 9.27 -25.92 -5.90
CA ALA A 551 10.59 -26.42 -6.33
C ALA A 551 11.70 -26.16 -5.29
N ARG A 552 11.60 -25.12 -4.46
CA ARG A 552 12.48 -24.91 -3.29
C ARG A 552 12.16 -25.93 -2.19
N ALA A 553 10.89 -26.18 -1.89
CA ALA A 553 10.46 -27.11 -0.85
C ALA A 553 10.83 -28.58 -1.19
N GLU A 554 10.71 -28.98 -2.45
CA GLU A 554 11.17 -30.30 -2.91
C GLU A 554 12.69 -30.45 -2.76
N ARG A 555 13.48 -29.43 -3.15
CA ARG A 555 14.94 -29.40 -2.91
C ARG A 555 15.30 -29.45 -1.42
N VAL A 556 14.55 -28.80 -0.54
CA VAL A 556 14.69 -28.95 0.92
C VAL A 556 14.41 -30.39 1.35
N SER A 557 13.36 -31.01 0.82
CA SER A 557 12.98 -32.39 1.18
C SER A 557 14.03 -33.45 0.77
N MET A 558 14.74 -33.23 -0.34
CA MET A 558 15.81 -34.10 -0.84
C MET A 558 17.21 -33.75 -0.34
N ALA A 559 17.39 -32.68 0.46
CA ALA A 559 18.70 -32.21 0.88
C ALA A 559 19.41 -33.21 1.84
N VAL A 560 20.75 -33.29 1.74
CA VAL A 560 21.61 -34.08 2.65
C VAL A 560 21.73 -33.44 4.04
N ASP A 561 22.16 -34.19 5.06
CA ASP A 561 22.24 -33.68 6.45
C ASP A 561 23.25 -32.54 6.60
N GLU A 562 24.30 -32.51 5.79
CA GLU A 562 25.34 -31.48 5.74
C GLU A 562 24.85 -30.14 5.16
N ALA A 563 23.72 -30.13 4.43
CA ALA A 563 23.16 -28.91 3.85
C ALA A 563 22.40 -28.05 4.87
N PHE A 564 22.19 -28.56 6.09
CA PHE A 564 21.46 -27.93 7.17
C PHE A 564 22.37 -27.53 8.34
N VAL A 565 22.16 -26.34 8.89
CA VAL A 565 22.93 -25.81 10.04
C VAL A 565 21.97 -25.19 11.06
N LEU A 566 21.98 -25.71 12.29
CA LEU A 566 21.25 -25.13 13.41
C LEU A 566 22.04 -23.98 14.05
N SER A 567 21.42 -22.81 14.13
CA SER A 567 21.96 -21.61 14.80
C SER A 567 21.58 -21.60 16.29
N ASN A 568 22.37 -20.93 17.13
CA ASN A 568 22.15 -20.87 18.59
C ASN A 568 20.80 -20.27 19.01
N ASP A 569 20.23 -19.38 18.20
CA ASP A 569 18.91 -18.77 18.42
C ASP A 569 17.73 -19.73 18.11
N GLY A 570 18.04 -20.97 17.76
CA GLY A 570 17.08 -22.00 17.34
C GLY A 570 16.71 -21.96 15.86
N SER A 571 17.29 -21.07 15.05
CA SER A 571 17.00 -21.00 13.61
C SER A 571 17.76 -22.07 12.82
N LEU A 572 17.01 -22.93 12.10
CA LEU A 572 17.56 -23.92 11.18
C LEU A 572 17.74 -23.29 9.79
N ARG A 573 18.98 -23.35 9.29
CA ARG A 573 19.35 -22.84 7.97
C ARG A 573 19.56 -23.97 6.98
N TRP A 574 19.20 -23.74 5.73
CA TRP A 574 19.51 -24.57 4.56
C TRP A 574 20.20 -23.70 3.51
N LEU A 575 21.41 -24.09 3.09
CA LEU A 575 22.24 -23.30 2.16
C LEU A 575 22.47 -21.83 2.60
N GLY A 576 22.39 -21.55 3.91
CA GLY A 576 22.57 -20.22 4.53
C GLY A 576 21.27 -19.51 4.91
N ASP A 577 20.21 -19.70 4.13
CA ASP A 577 18.88 -19.13 4.39
C ASP A 577 18.14 -19.86 5.52
N ILE A 578 17.34 -19.15 6.30
CA ILE A 578 16.53 -19.76 7.36
C ILE A 578 15.30 -20.43 6.72
N VAL A 579 15.07 -21.71 7.05
CA VAL A 579 13.93 -22.49 6.54
C VAL A 579 13.01 -23.03 7.65
N ALA A 580 13.49 -23.11 8.89
CA ALA A 580 12.66 -23.49 10.04
C ALA A 580 13.19 -22.88 11.34
N LYS A 581 12.39 -22.92 12.41
CA LYS A 581 12.81 -22.55 13.77
C LYS A 581 12.34 -23.57 14.80
N LEU A 582 13.20 -23.87 15.78
CA LEU A 582 12.86 -24.76 16.89
C LEU A 582 11.87 -24.09 17.85
N ALA A 583 10.91 -24.87 18.32
CA ALA A 583 9.89 -24.53 19.29
C ALA A 583 9.84 -25.61 20.40
N PRO A 584 9.42 -25.26 21.64
CA PRO A 584 9.28 -26.25 22.70
C PRO A 584 8.29 -27.35 22.30
N GLY A 585 8.73 -28.60 22.46
CA GLY A 585 7.90 -29.79 22.31
C GLY A 585 7.57 -30.43 23.66
N ASP A 586 6.92 -31.59 23.61
CA ASP A 586 6.31 -32.23 24.78
C ASP A 586 7.36 -32.86 25.72
N LYS A 587 8.53 -33.23 25.20
CA LYS A 587 9.73 -33.56 25.98
C LYS A 587 10.89 -32.63 25.65
N LEU A 588 11.85 -32.54 26.57
CA LEU A 588 13.07 -31.72 26.42
C LEU A 588 14.04 -32.24 25.34
N LEU A 589 13.99 -33.54 24.99
CA LEU A 589 14.74 -34.14 23.87
C LEU A 589 13.92 -34.24 22.57
N GLU A 590 12.66 -33.81 22.58
CA GLU A 590 11.73 -33.89 21.44
C GLU A 590 11.16 -32.49 21.12
N PRO A 591 12.01 -31.50 20.75
CA PRO A 591 11.54 -30.18 20.31
C PRO A 591 10.80 -30.30 18.97
N ARG A 592 9.89 -29.37 18.72
CA ARG A 592 9.16 -29.28 17.45
C ARG A 592 9.89 -28.32 16.52
N ALA A 593 10.09 -28.67 15.26
CA ALA A 593 10.57 -27.72 14.25
C ALA A 593 9.39 -27.11 13.51
N ILE A 594 9.36 -25.78 13.37
CA ILE A 594 8.31 -25.08 12.62
C ILE A 594 8.92 -24.61 11.30
N LEU A 595 8.46 -25.17 10.17
CA LEU A 595 8.86 -24.72 8.84
C LEU A 595 8.38 -23.29 8.58
N LEU A 596 9.32 -22.40 8.26
CA LEU A 596 9.07 -20.98 7.98
C LEU A 596 8.88 -20.81 6.46
N ALA A 597 7.63 -20.91 6.03
CA ALA A 597 7.24 -20.79 4.63
C ALA A 597 5.95 -19.97 4.46
N ASP A 598 5.87 -19.25 3.34
CA ASP A 598 4.73 -18.41 2.93
C ASP A 598 3.40 -19.19 2.90
N ASP A 599 2.26 -18.49 3.02
CA ASP A 599 0.92 -19.10 2.93
C ASP A 599 0.64 -19.72 1.54
N MET A 600 1.37 -19.27 0.52
CA MET A 600 1.33 -19.80 -0.84
C MET A 600 1.90 -21.22 -0.96
N LEU A 601 2.76 -21.67 -0.03
CA LEU A 601 3.30 -23.03 -0.03
C LEU A 601 2.41 -23.95 0.82
N ALA A 602 1.53 -24.71 0.16
CA ALA A 602 0.58 -25.61 0.81
C ALA A 602 0.67 -27.06 0.29
N GLY A 603 0.03 -28.00 0.98
CA GLY A 603 -0.06 -29.39 0.55
C GLY A 603 1.26 -30.18 0.61
N GLU A 604 1.36 -31.19 -0.26
CA GLU A 604 2.37 -32.27 -0.20
C GLU A 604 3.82 -31.77 -0.19
N ALA A 605 4.14 -30.70 -0.93
CA ALA A 605 5.48 -30.12 -0.95
C ALA A 605 5.88 -29.52 0.41
N ARG A 606 4.94 -28.87 1.12
CA ARG A 606 5.15 -28.35 2.48
C ARG A 606 5.35 -29.50 3.48
N GLU A 607 4.55 -30.54 3.37
CA GLU A 607 4.61 -31.73 4.25
C GLU A 607 5.93 -32.49 4.09
N LYS A 608 6.41 -32.70 2.86
CA LYS A 608 7.72 -33.29 2.57
C LYS A 608 8.87 -32.47 3.16
N ALA A 609 8.84 -31.15 3.00
CA ALA A 609 9.87 -30.25 3.55
C ALA A 609 9.87 -30.26 5.10
N GLN A 610 8.70 -30.19 5.72
CA GLN A 610 8.52 -30.28 7.18
C GLN A 610 9.04 -31.64 7.72
N ALA A 611 8.62 -32.76 7.13
CA ALA A 611 9.06 -34.09 7.54
C ALA A 611 10.57 -34.30 7.43
N ARG A 612 11.22 -33.73 6.39
CA ARG A 612 12.68 -33.76 6.25
C ARG A 612 13.40 -32.95 7.33
N VAL A 613 12.84 -31.78 7.69
CA VAL A 613 13.34 -30.92 8.76
C VAL A 613 13.22 -31.61 10.13
N ASP A 614 12.06 -32.21 10.44
CA ASP A 614 11.85 -32.95 11.70
C ASP A 614 12.79 -34.17 11.78
N LEU A 615 12.99 -34.90 10.68
CA LEU A 615 13.95 -35.99 10.58
C LEU A 615 15.38 -35.51 10.84
N TRP A 616 15.79 -34.35 10.28
CA TRP A 616 17.11 -33.78 10.54
C TRP A 616 17.30 -33.42 12.01
N VAL A 617 16.33 -32.74 12.62
CA VAL A 617 16.39 -32.34 14.03
C VAL A 617 16.49 -33.56 14.94
N LYS A 618 15.68 -34.60 14.68
CA LYS A 618 15.75 -35.88 15.40
C LYS A 618 17.12 -36.56 15.27
N SER A 619 17.67 -36.63 14.05
CA SER A 619 19.00 -37.19 13.79
C SER A 619 20.12 -36.37 14.46
N HIS A 620 20.02 -35.05 14.45
CA HIS A 620 21.00 -34.15 15.08
C HIS A 620 21.02 -34.32 16.60
N ILE A 621 19.84 -34.41 17.24
CA ILE A 621 19.70 -34.67 18.68
C ILE A 621 20.23 -36.07 19.02
N ALA A 622 19.88 -37.10 18.24
CA ALA A 622 20.42 -38.45 18.45
C ALA A 622 21.96 -38.50 18.33
N LYS A 623 22.53 -37.79 17.35
CA LYS A 623 23.99 -37.70 17.09
C LYS A 623 24.78 -37.04 18.22
N LEU A 624 24.21 -36.05 18.91
CA LEU A 624 24.91 -35.27 19.95
C LEU A 624 24.48 -35.63 21.40
N LEU A 625 23.23 -36.01 21.62
CA LEU A 625 22.62 -36.26 22.93
C LEU A 625 22.04 -37.67 23.08
N GLY A 626 22.21 -38.58 22.10
CA GLY A 626 21.63 -39.93 22.13
C GLY A 626 22.02 -40.80 23.33
N ALA A 627 23.07 -40.45 24.08
CA ALA A 627 23.37 -41.08 25.38
C ALA A 627 22.33 -40.75 26.48
N LEU A 628 21.56 -39.66 26.35
CA LEU A 628 20.39 -39.37 27.17
C LEU A 628 19.19 -40.19 26.72
N THR A 629 18.91 -40.25 25.41
CA THR A 629 17.83 -41.07 24.83
C THR A 629 18.00 -42.54 25.22
N ALA A 630 19.21 -43.08 25.06
CA ALA A 630 19.53 -44.45 25.46
C ALA A 630 19.40 -44.70 26.98
N LEU A 631 19.51 -43.66 27.82
CA LEU A 631 19.33 -43.74 29.28
C LEU A 631 17.84 -43.57 29.69
N GLU A 632 17.05 -42.83 28.92
CA GLU A 632 15.59 -42.71 29.06
C GLU A 632 14.90 -44.03 28.66
N GLU A 633 15.28 -44.60 27.51
CA GLU A 633 14.72 -45.81 26.91
C GLU A 633 15.24 -47.13 27.52
N ALA A 634 16.29 -47.10 28.35
CA ALA A 634 16.95 -48.27 28.92
C ALA A 634 16.01 -49.17 29.75
N ALA A 635 15.42 -50.20 29.12
CA ALA A 635 14.42 -51.06 29.78
C ALA A 635 14.95 -51.82 31.02
N ASP A 636 16.25 -52.11 31.08
CA ASP A 636 16.88 -52.86 32.19
C ASP A 636 17.13 -52.04 33.47
N ILE A 637 16.88 -50.74 33.45
CA ILE A 637 17.02 -49.87 34.63
C ILE A 637 15.68 -49.81 35.40
N GLU A 638 15.66 -50.32 36.64
CA GLU A 638 14.45 -50.40 37.47
C GLU A 638 14.54 -49.62 38.79
N GLY A 639 13.38 -49.45 39.47
CA GLY A 639 13.30 -48.88 40.81
C GLY A 639 14.00 -47.53 41.01
N LEU A 640 14.80 -47.41 42.08
CA LEU A 640 15.56 -46.19 42.37
C LEU A 640 16.57 -45.82 41.28
N ALA A 641 17.10 -46.80 40.53
CA ALA A 641 18.00 -46.52 39.43
C ALA A 641 17.28 -45.77 38.29
N ARG A 642 16.00 -46.10 38.02
CA ARG A 642 15.17 -45.37 37.04
C ARG A 642 14.91 -43.92 37.48
N GLY A 643 14.65 -43.70 38.77
CA GLY A 643 14.45 -42.35 39.32
C GLY A 643 15.69 -41.46 39.17
N VAL A 644 16.89 -42.02 39.37
CA VAL A 644 18.16 -41.29 39.14
C VAL A 644 18.45 -41.12 37.64
N ALA A 645 18.17 -42.11 36.79
CA ALA A 645 18.29 -41.98 35.34
C ALA A 645 17.42 -40.84 34.79
N PHE A 646 16.15 -40.77 35.20
CA PHE A 646 15.21 -39.72 34.80
C PHE A 646 15.71 -38.32 35.21
N GLN A 647 16.14 -38.14 36.47
CA GLN A 647 16.70 -36.87 36.92
C GLN A 647 18.00 -36.47 36.20
N VAL A 648 18.82 -37.43 35.76
CA VAL A 648 20.00 -37.16 34.91
C VAL A 648 19.59 -36.70 33.51
N VAL A 649 18.53 -37.28 32.93
CA VAL A 649 18.00 -36.87 31.61
C VAL A 649 17.40 -35.47 31.68
N GLU A 650 16.57 -35.16 32.69
CA GLU A 650 16.05 -33.80 32.90
C GLU A 650 17.16 -32.77 33.16
N ALA A 651 18.23 -33.19 33.86
CA ALA A 651 19.42 -32.36 34.10
C ALA A 651 20.41 -32.37 32.92
N LEU A 652 20.01 -32.81 31.72
CA LEU A 652 20.81 -32.79 30.49
C LEU A 652 22.19 -33.47 30.62
N GLY A 653 22.24 -34.56 31.40
CA GLY A 653 23.45 -35.36 31.62
C GLY A 653 24.42 -34.79 32.67
N VAL A 654 24.01 -33.78 33.44
CA VAL A 654 24.82 -33.14 34.50
C VAL A 654 23.94 -32.89 35.74
N LEU A 655 23.89 -33.86 36.66
CA LEU A 655 23.11 -33.78 37.90
C LEU A 655 24.01 -33.50 39.11
N GLU A 656 23.61 -32.58 39.98
CA GLU A 656 24.29 -32.34 41.26
C GLU A 656 24.02 -33.51 42.23
N ARG A 657 25.07 -34.17 42.71
CA ARG A 657 24.98 -35.36 43.57
C ARG A 657 24.31 -35.05 44.92
N SER A 658 24.34 -33.79 45.37
CA SER A 658 23.63 -33.31 46.56
C SER A 658 22.12 -33.49 46.47
N LYS A 659 21.52 -33.29 45.29
CA LYS A 659 20.06 -33.36 45.07
C LYS A 659 19.51 -34.78 45.22
N VAL A 660 20.30 -35.78 44.82
CA VAL A 660 19.98 -37.22 44.89
C VAL A 660 20.81 -37.96 45.96
N ALA A 661 21.32 -37.26 46.97
CA ALA A 661 22.27 -37.84 47.93
C ALA A 661 21.71 -39.02 48.74
N GLN A 662 20.39 -39.05 48.97
CA GLN A 662 19.72 -40.17 49.63
C GLN A 662 19.53 -41.35 48.67
N ASP A 663 18.99 -41.12 47.47
CA ASP A 663 18.77 -42.15 46.45
C ASP A 663 20.08 -42.85 46.06
N VAL A 664 21.16 -42.08 45.89
CA VAL A 664 22.50 -42.58 45.56
C VAL A 664 23.12 -43.38 46.71
N LYS A 665 22.74 -43.09 47.96
CA LYS A 665 23.17 -43.87 49.14
C LYS A 665 22.40 -45.18 49.25
N SER A 666 21.09 -45.15 48.99
CA SER A 666 20.19 -46.32 49.01
C SER A 666 20.32 -47.22 47.77
N LEU A 667 20.85 -46.68 46.67
CA LEU A 667 21.16 -47.42 45.43
C LEU A 667 22.11 -48.57 45.70
N ASP A 668 21.69 -49.77 45.31
CA ASP A 668 22.42 -51.00 45.48
C ASP A 668 23.57 -51.14 44.45
N GLN A 669 24.32 -52.23 44.52
CA GLN A 669 25.45 -52.45 43.62
C GLN A 669 25.02 -52.77 42.18
N ASN A 670 23.86 -53.40 41.96
CA ASN A 670 23.32 -53.71 40.65
C ASN A 670 22.83 -52.43 39.94
N GLY A 671 21.97 -51.63 40.58
CA GLY A 671 21.52 -50.35 40.01
C GLY A 671 22.67 -49.39 39.69
N ARG A 672 23.74 -49.39 40.51
CA ARG A 672 24.98 -48.65 40.21
C ARG A 672 25.76 -49.23 39.02
N ALA A 673 25.73 -50.54 38.80
CA ALA A 673 26.36 -51.18 37.63
C ALA A 673 25.56 -50.90 36.35
N GLN A 674 24.23 -51.01 36.40
CA GLN A 674 23.32 -50.64 35.31
C GLN A 674 23.52 -49.17 34.87
N LEU A 675 23.53 -48.22 35.80
CA LEU A 675 23.76 -46.82 35.45
C LEU A 675 25.17 -46.58 34.83
N ARG A 676 26.20 -47.31 35.29
CA ARG A 676 27.56 -47.24 34.70
C ARG A 676 27.66 -47.87 33.30
N LYS A 677 26.86 -48.90 32.99
CA LYS A 677 26.76 -49.51 31.64
C LYS A 677 26.34 -48.47 30.60
N TYR A 678 25.44 -47.55 30.97
CA TYR A 678 25.05 -46.39 30.15
C TYR A 678 26.01 -45.19 30.25
N GLY A 679 27.27 -45.42 30.69
CA GLY A 679 28.34 -44.43 30.69
C GLY A 679 28.36 -43.45 31.87
N LEU A 680 27.42 -43.56 32.81
CA LEU A 680 27.26 -42.61 33.91
C LEU A 680 28.42 -42.67 34.92
N ARG A 681 29.00 -41.52 35.25
CA ARG A 681 30.06 -41.38 36.26
C ARG A 681 29.52 -40.75 37.53
N PHE A 682 29.83 -41.38 38.66
CA PHE A 682 29.50 -40.91 40.00
C PHE A 682 30.72 -40.20 40.60
N GLY A 683 30.79 -38.88 40.43
CA GLY A 683 31.84 -38.03 41.02
C GLY A 683 31.62 -37.75 42.51
N ALA A 684 32.50 -36.93 43.09
CA ALA A 684 32.33 -36.35 44.40
C ALA A 684 31.13 -35.38 44.45
N TYR A 685 30.99 -34.50 43.44
CA TYR A 685 29.98 -33.44 43.45
C TYR A 685 28.85 -33.64 42.43
N HIS A 686 29.11 -34.31 41.31
CA HIS A 686 28.13 -34.53 40.24
C HIS A 686 27.97 -36.01 39.86
N ILE A 687 26.82 -36.30 39.27
CA ILE A 687 26.54 -37.52 38.52
C ILE A 687 26.33 -37.09 37.07
N TYR A 688 27.21 -37.55 36.17
CA TYR A 688 27.33 -36.96 34.84
C TYR A 688 27.75 -37.95 33.76
N LEU A 689 27.50 -37.59 32.49
CA LEU A 689 27.90 -38.35 31.30
C LEU A 689 29.10 -37.67 30.61
N PRO A 690 30.34 -38.21 30.72
CA PRO A 690 31.53 -37.56 30.18
C PRO A 690 31.48 -37.31 28.66
N ALA A 691 30.83 -38.21 27.90
CA ALA A 691 30.67 -38.06 26.46
C ALA A 691 29.93 -36.78 26.07
N LEU A 692 29.03 -36.29 26.93
CA LEU A 692 28.20 -35.12 26.70
C LEU A 692 28.84 -33.80 27.15
N LEU A 693 30.00 -33.83 27.82
CA LEU A 693 30.76 -32.62 28.18
C LEU A 693 31.61 -32.06 27.03
N LYS A 694 31.53 -32.68 25.84
CA LYS A 694 32.11 -32.12 24.60
C LYS A 694 31.37 -30.84 24.17
N PRO A 695 32.02 -29.89 23.45
CA PRO A 695 31.41 -28.61 23.09
C PRO A 695 30.06 -28.71 22.35
N ALA A 696 29.95 -29.51 21.29
CA ALA A 696 28.72 -29.59 20.49
C ALA A 696 27.51 -30.16 21.28
N PRO A 697 27.64 -31.27 22.03
CA PRO A 697 26.60 -31.71 22.97
C PRO A 697 26.24 -30.70 24.05
N ARG A 698 27.19 -29.88 24.54
CA ARG A 698 26.88 -28.79 25.49
C ARG A 698 26.16 -27.61 24.84
N ALA A 699 26.53 -27.22 23.62
CA ALA A 699 25.84 -26.18 22.86
C ALA A 699 24.36 -26.54 22.66
N LEU A 700 24.07 -27.75 22.18
CA LEU A 700 22.70 -28.24 22.01
C LEU A 700 21.96 -28.37 23.34
N ALA A 701 22.63 -28.81 24.42
CA ALA A 701 22.02 -28.85 25.75
C ALA A 701 21.61 -27.46 26.27
N VAL A 702 22.43 -26.43 26.06
CA VAL A 702 22.10 -25.03 26.41
C VAL A 702 20.90 -24.53 25.59
N GLN A 703 20.88 -24.80 24.29
CA GLN A 703 19.77 -24.44 23.39
C GLN A 703 18.45 -25.11 23.83
N LEU A 704 18.44 -26.42 24.06
CA LEU A 704 17.25 -27.17 24.51
C LEU A 704 16.78 -26.75 25.91
N TRP A 705 17.70 -26.42 26.82
CA TRP A 705 17.33 -25.88 28.13
C TRP A 705 16.66 -24.51 28.01
N ALA A 706 17.25 -23.59 27.24
CA ALA A 706 16.69 -22.26 27.02
C ALA A 706 15.32 -22.34 26.35
N LEU A 707 15.16 -23.20 25.35
CA LEU A 707 13.90 -23.43 24.62
C LEU A 707 12.73 -23.84 25.54
N LYS A 708 13.00 -24.54 26.66
CA LYS A 708 11.98 -24.93 27.66
C LYS A 708 11.77 -23.90 28.77
N HIS A 709 12.76 -23.05 29.10
CA HIS A 709 12.75 -22.23 30.33
C HIS A 709 12.83 -20.70 30.14
N GLY A 710 13.11 -20.19 28.92
CA GLY A 710 13.20 -18.74 28.67
C GLY A 710 13.14 -18.30 27.19
N GLY A 711 13.20 -19.23 26.24
CA GLY A 711 13.22 -18.93 24.81
C GLY A 711 14.56 -18.32 24.34
N ALA A 712 14.57 -17.79 23.12
CA ALA A 712 15.76 -17.27 22.47
C ALA A 712 16.32 -15.97 23.08
N GLU A 713 15.56 -15.26 23.93
CA GLU A 713 15.99 -14.06 24.65
C GLU A 713 16.72 -14.37 25.97
N THR A 714 17.03 -15.64 26.24
CA THR A 714 17.79 -16.06 27.42
C THR A 714 19.23 -15.50 27.38
N LYS A 715 19.53 -14.50 28.21
CA LYS A 715 20.87 -13.90 28.31
C LYS A 715 21.93 -14.97 28.59
N GLY A 716 23.01 -14.96 27.81
CA GLY A 716 24.09 -15.95 27.82
C GLY A 716 23.95 -17.12 26.82
N LEU A 717 22.85 -17.20 26.06
CA LEU A 717 22.59 -18.30 25.10
C LEU A 717 23.66 -18.44 24.00
N ASP A 718 24.16 -17.35 23.44
CA ASP A 718 25.26 -17.38 22.45
C ASP A 718 26.65 -17.49 23.09
N GLU A 719 26.85 -16.83 24.22
CA GLU A 719 28.16 -16.69 24.85
C GLU A 719 28.63 -17.97 25.52
N LEU A 720 27.76 -18.65 26.30
CA LEU A 720 28.17 -19.85 27.04
C LEU A 720 28.60 -21.01 26.13
N PRO A 721 27.93 -21.35 25.00
CA PRO A 721 28.43 -22.34 24.06
C PRO A 721 29.81 -21.99 23.48
N HIS A 722 30.06 -20.72 23.18
CA HIS A 722 31.35 -20.26 22.67
C HIS A 722 32.45 -20.35 23.74
N LEU A 723 32.16 -19.92 24.97
CA LEU A 723 33.06 -20.07 26.12
C LEU A 723 33.33 -21.55 26.45
N ALA A 724 32.34 -22.43 26.36
CA ALA A 724 32.52 -23.87 26.50
C ALA A 724 33.39 -24.48 25.38
N ALA A 725 33.23 -24.02 24.15
CA ALA A 725 34.05 -24.44 23.01
C ALA A 725 35.50 -23.96 23.09
N SER A 726 35.77 -22.84 23.77
CA SER A 726 37.13 -22.28 23.96
C SER A 726 38.09 -23.14 24.80
N GLY A 727 37.65 -24.30 25.29
CA GLY A 727 38.46 -25.26 26.05
C GLY A 727 38.75 -24.87 27.50
N ARG A 728 38.48 -23.61 27.90
CA ARG A 728 38.69 -23.06 29.24
C ARG A 728 38.16 -23.98 30.35
N THR A 729 39.00 -24.21 31.36
CA THR A 729 38.72 -25.07 32.52
C THR A 729 37.80 -24.40 33.54
N SER A 730 37.93 -23.08 33.69
CA SER A 730 37.00 -22.21 34.41
C SER A 730 36.82 -20.87 33.68
N ILE A 731 35.67 -20.23 33.90
CA ILE A 731 35.29 -18.92 33.38
C ILE A 731 34.83 -18.01 34.53
N VAL A 732 34.88 -16.69 34.35
CA VAL A 732 34.33 -15.73 35.31
C VAL A 732 32.81 -15.83 35.33
N LEU A 733 32.18 -15.63 36.49
CA LEU A 733 30.73 -15.61 36.63
C LEU A 733 30.16 -14.24 36.21
N ASP A 734 29.37 -14.21 35.14
CA ASP A 734 28.38 -13.14 34.95
C ASP A 734 27.18 -13.39 35.90
N PRO A 735 26.87 -12.47 36.84
CA PRO A 735 25.75 -12.60 37.76
C PRO A 735 24.37 -12.45 37.09
N GLU A 736 24.29 -11.92 35.87
CA GLU A 736 23.05 -11.80 35.10
C GLU A 736 22.65 -13.11 34.40
N ILE A 737 23.57 -14.09 34.30
CA ILE A 737 23.31 -15.40 33.70
C ILE A 737 22.84 -16.41 34.75
N GLY A 738 21.73 -17.08 34.47
CA GLY A 738 21.12 -18.07 35.38
C GLY A 738 22.01 -19.28 35.66
N ARG A 739 22.11 -19.69 36.93
CA ARG A 739 22.96 -20.82 37.38
C ARG A 739 22.65 -22.15 36.67
N ASP A 740 21.39 -22.38 36.32
CA ASP A 740 20.97 -23.57 35.57
C ASP A 740 21.47 -23.58 34.11
N LEU A 741 21.67 -22.41 33.49
CA LEU A 741 22.24 -22.30 32.14
C LEU A 741 23.74 -22.67 32.14
N TYR A 742 24.49 -22.26 33.16
CA TYR A 742 25.86 -22.74 33.39
C TYR A 742 25.91 -24.27 33.57
N ARG A 743 24.95 -24.87 34.30
CA ARG A 743 24.85 -26.34 34.43
C ARG A 743 24.55 -27.00 33.09
N ALA A 744 23.63 -26.45 32.30
CA ALA A 744 23.35 -26.93 30.93
C ALA A 744 24.63 -26.89 30.06
N ALA A 745 25.45 -25.83 30.19
CA ALA A 745 26.75 -25.69 29.52
C ALA A 745 27.86 -26.62 30.07
N GLY A 746 27.63 -27.36 31.17
CA GLY A 746 28.61 -28.29 31.76
C GLY A 746 29.52 -27.68 32.83
N PHE A 747 29.16 -26.53 33.37
CA PHE A 747 29.88 -25.83 34.45
C PHE A 747 29.06 -25.81 35.74
N ARG A 748 29.74 -25.77 36.89
CA ARG A 748 29.13 -25.44 38.19
C ARG A 748 29.66 -24.08 38.66
N VAL A 749 28.75 -23.23 39.13
CA VAL A 749 29.08 -21.95 39.76
C VAL A 749 29.71 -22.20 41.14
N CYS A 750 30.94 -21.69 41.31
CA CYS A 750 31.83 -21.92 42.43
C CYS A 750 32.47 -20.58 42.85
N GLY A 751 31.76 -19.81 43.66
CA GLY A 751 32.19 -18.47 44.05
C GLY A 751 32.08 -17.48 42.89
N ALA A 752 33.15 -16.73 42.61
CA ALA A 752 33.23 -15.76 41.52
C ALA A 752 33.48 -16.38 40.12
N ARG A 753 33.62 -17.71 40.03
CA ARG A 753 33.90 -18.45 38.79
C ARG A 753 32.88 -19.54 38.55
N ALA A 754 32.69 -19.92 37.29
CA ALA A 754 32.08 -21.19 36.92
C ALA A 754 33.16 -22.16 36.43
N VAL A 755 33.21 -23.37 36.98
CA VAL A 755 34.25 -24.38 36.69
C VAL A 755 33.61 -25.59 36.01
N ARG A 756 34.29 -26.15 35.00
CA ARG A 756 33.80 -27.35 34.30
C ARG A 756 33.64 -28.53 35.25
N VAL A 757 32.59 -29.32 35.05
CA VAL A 757 32.28 -30.49 35.89
C VAL A 757 33.40 -31.52 35.86
N ASP A 758 33.96 -31.85 34.69
CA ASP A 758 35.09 -32.80 34.60
C ASP A 758 36.40 -32.29 35.21
N ILE A 759 36.52 -30.98 35.42
CA ILE A 759 37.65 -30.34 36.11
C ILE A 759 37.44 -30.40 37.63
N LEU A 760 36.21 -30.12 38.11
CA LEU A 760 35.87 -30.22 39.53
C LEU A 760 35.95 -31.64 40.08
N GLU A 761 35.53 -32.66 39.30
CA GLU A 761 35.68 -34.04 39.75
C GLU A 761 37.14 -34.50 39.75
N ARG A 762 37.95 -34.08 38.77
CA ARG A 762 39.41 -34.32 38.79
C ARG A 762 40.10 -33.61 39.94
N LEU A 763 39.69 -32.39 40.29
CA LEU A 763 40.16 -31.68 41.48
C LEU A 763 39.80 -32.46 42.76
N ALA A 764 38.58 -32.99 42.86
CA ALA A 764 38.16 -33.84 43.97
C ALA A 764 38.96 -35.14 44.07
N ASP A 765 39.37 -35.71 42.94
CA ASP A 765 40.22 -36.91 42.87
C ASP A 765 41.70 -36.62 43.18
N LEU A 766 42.17 -35.37 43.08
CA LEU A 766 43.47 -34.93 43.63
C LEU A 766 43.39 -34.64 45.14
N ILE A 767 42.34 -33.97 45.60
CA ILE A 767 42.17 -33.59 47.02
C ILE A 767 41.85 -34.81 47.90
N ARG A 768 41.05 -35.77 47.41
CA ARG A 768 40.61 -36.91 48.24
C ARG A 768 41.77 -37.76 48.77
N PRO A 769 42.76 -38.22 47.96
CA PRO A 769 43.93 -38.93 48.48
C PRO A 769 44.66 -38.16 49.56
N ALA A 770 44.93 -36.86 49.33
CA ALA A 770 45.62 -35.98 50.28
C ALA A 770 44.89 -35.87 51.63
N VAL A 771 43.57 -35.63 51.61
CA VAL A 771 42.72 -35.53 52.82
C VAL A 771 42.52 -36.88 53.52
N THR A 772 42.58 -38.00 52.79
CA THR A 772 42.48 -39.35 53.39
C THR A 772 43.83 -39.90 53.88
N TYR A 773 44.96 -39.30 53.49
CA TYR A 773 46.27 -39.77 53.91
C TYR A 773 46.43 -39.61 55.42
N ARG A 774 47.02 -40.62 56.06
CA ARG A 774 47.37 -40.62 57.47
C ARG A 774 48.83 -41.03 57.62
N PRO A 775 49.73 -40.10 57.99
CA PRO A 775 51.13 -40.41 58.27
C PRO A 775 51.25 -41.61 59.23
N GLY A 776 52.05 -42.61 58.84
CA GLY A 776 52.26 -43.84 59.61
C GLY A 776 51.11 -44.87 59.56
N VAL A 777 50.01 -44.62 58.85
CA VAL A 777 48.86 -45.55 58.75
C VAL A 777 48.49 -45.87 57.30
N THR A 778 48.56 -44.90 56.38
CA THR A 778 48.34 -45.14 54.95
C THR A 778 49.62 -45.69 54.30
N PRO A 779 49.59 -46.87 53.65
CA PRO A 779 50.78 -47.39 52.97
C PRO A 779 51.16 -46.54 51.75
N GLY A 780 52.43 -46.16 51.65
CA GLY A 780 52.99 -45.42 50.52
C GLY A 780 53.45 -44.00 50.86
N GLU A 781 54.05 -43.35 49.87
CA GLU A 781 54.48 -41.96 49.94
C GLU A 781 53.27 -41.01 50.05
N PRO A 782 53.42 -39.85 50.72
CA PRO A 782 52.34 -38.88 50.86
C PRO A 782 51.90 -38.33 49.49
N PRO A 783 50.60 -38.35 49.15
CA PRO A 783 50.08 -37.68 47.96
C PRO A 783 50.47 -36.20 47.94
N ALA A 784 50.74 -35.65 46.75
CA ALA A 784 51.13 -34.25 46.62
C ALA A 784 50.06 -33.31 47.22
N GLY A 785 50.45 -32.55 48.25
CA GLY A 785 49.55 -31.68 49.01
C GLY A 785 48.91 -32.31 50.26
N ALA A 786 49.25 -33.54 50.66
CA ALA A 786 48.80 -34.11 51.92
C ALA A 786 49.30 -33.29 53.14
N ALA A 787 48.44 -33.15 54.16
CA ALA A 787 48.75 -32.48 55.41
C ALA A 787 48.16 -33.25 56.62
N ASP A 788 48.53 -32.90 57.85
CA ASP A 788 48.08 -33.66 59.03
C ASP A 788 46.56 -33.59 59.28
N GLY A 789 45.95 -34.76 59.51
CA GLY A 789 44.53 -34.91 59.78
C GLY A 789 43.70 -34.96 58.49
N ASP A 790 42.49 -34.41 58.50
CA ASP A 790 41.65 -34.28 57.29
C ASP A 790 42.10 -33.08 56.42
N GLY A 791 43.40 -32.76 56.37
CA GLY A 791 43.94 -31.54 55.77
C GLY A 791 44.63 -31.75 54.42
N PHE A 792 44.67 -30.71 53.60
CA PHE A 792 45.55 -30.63 52.43
C PHE A 792 46.09 -29.21 52.22
N VAL A 793 47.23 -29.08 51.55
CA VAL A 793 47.80 -27.81 51.08
C VAL A 793 47.57 -27.69 49.58
N VAL A 794 47.28 -26.48 49.10
CA VAL A 794 47.05 -26.20 47.68
C VAL A 794 48.35 -26.45 46.89
N THR A 795 48.27 -27.27 45.85
CA THR A 795 49.41 -27.56 44.96
C THR A 795 49.29 -26.86 43.62
N VAL A 796 50.43 -26.65 42.95
CA VAL A 796 50.48 -26.15 41.56
C VAL A 796 49.61 -26.99 40.63
N ALA A 797 49.61 -28.33 40.80
CA ALA A 797 48.76 -29.22 40.01
C ALA A 797 47.26 -28.93 40.17
N MET A 798 46.80 -28.58 41.38
CA MET A 798 45.41 -28.21 41.64
C MET A 798 45.03 -26.86 41.01
N THR A 799 45.87 -25.83 41.14
CA THR A 799 45.61 -24.50 40.56
C THR A 799 45.69 -24.51 39.03
N SER A 800 46.68 -25.21 38.46
CA SER A 800 46.84 -25.35 37.00
C SER A 800 45.71 -26.15 36.37
N LEU A 801 45.20 -27.18 37.05
CA LEU A 801 44.03 -27.95 36.58
C LEU A 801 42.77 -27.09 36.45
N VAL A 802 42.55 -26.15 37.38
CA VAL A 802 41.36 -25.28 37.41
C VAL A 802 41.54 -23.99 36.60
N GLY A 803 42.78 -23.60 36.30
CA GLY A 803 43.11 -22.39 35.54
C GLY A 803 42.99 -21.09 36.34
N CYS A 804 43.14 -21.15 37.66
CA CYS A 804 43.16 -19.98 38.55
C CYS A 804 43.93 -20.26 39.86
N ALA A 805 44.40 -19.20 40.51
CA ALA A 805 45.14 -19.25 41.77
C ALA A 805 44.68 -18.11 42.71
N GLY A 806 45.22 -18.06 43.93
CA GLY A 806 44.87 -17.02 44.91
C GLY A 806 43.40 -17.04 45.34
N GLU A 807 42.83 -15.87 45.61
CA GLU A 807 41.47 -15.72 46.16
C GLU A 807 40.38 -16.36 45.27
N ASP A 808 40.56 -16.36 43.95
CA ASP A 808 39.69 -17.05 42.99
C ASP A 808 39.61 -18.56 43.25
N PHE A 809 40.76 -19.19 43.53
CA PHE A 809 40.85 -20.61 43.84
C PHE A 809 40.37 -20.91 45.27
N ALA A 810 40.69 -20.04 46.24
CA ALA A 810 40.15 -20.11 47.59
C ALA A 810 38.61 -19.95 47.62
N SER A 811 38.05 -19.16 46.70
CA SER A 811 36.59 -18.99 46.52
C SER A 811 35.93 -20.28 46.03
N ILE A 812 36.58 -20.97 45.09
CA ILE A 812 36.17 -22.30 44.64
C ILE A 812 36.22 -23.31 45.80
N LEU A 813 37.33 -23.40 46.54
CA LEU A 813 37.43 -24.34 47.67
C LEU A 813 36.37 -24.09 48.76
N ARG A 814 36.10 -22.83 49.11
CA ARG A 814 34.97 -22.47 50.00
C ARG A 814 33.62 -22.94 49.44
N SER A 815 33.37 -22.78 48.14
CA SER A 815 32.14 -23.27 47.48
C SER A 815 32.01 -24.80 47.42
N LEU A 816 33.13 -25.52 47.60
CA LEU A 816 33.22 -26.97 47.73
C LEU A 816 33.18 -27.46 49.19
N ASN A 817 32.91 -26.56 50.14
CA ASN A 817 32.79 -26.82 51.58
C ASN A 817 34.14 -27.23 52.25
N TYR A 818 35.23 -26.59 51.81
CA TYR A 818 36.51 -26.56 52.53
C TYR A 818 36.74 -25.19 53.18
N ALA A 819 37.42 -25.15 54.32
CA ALA A 819 37.82 -23.93 55.01
C ALA A 819 39.35 -23.89 55.21
N PRO A 820 39.99 -22.71 55.12
CA PRO A 820 41.42 -22.55 55.39
C PRO A 820 41.71 -22.43 56.90
N GLU A 821 42.87 -22.93 57.30
CA GLU A 821 43.44 -22.87 58.65
C GLU A 821 44.93 -22.56 58.49
N GLN A 822 45.42 -21.44 59.03
CA GLN A 822 46.85 -21.13 59.01
C GLN A 822 47.57 -21.82 60.17
N ARG A 823 48.70 -22.45 59.88
CA ARG A 823 49.50 -23.20 60.86
C ARG A 823 51.00 -23.06 60.58
N GLU A 824 51.79 -22.96 61.64
CA GLU A 824 53.26 -22.97 61.55
C GLU A 824 53.80 -24.41 61.39
N GLY A 825 54.97 -24.53 60.76
CA GLY A 825 55.67 -25.80 60.55
C GLY A 825 55.28 -26.51 59.24
N PRO A 826 55.95 -27.64 58.90
CA PRO A 826 55.70 -28.37 57.66
C PRO A 826 54.27 -28.89 57.55
N ALA A 827 53.80 -29.14 56.32
CA ALA A 827 52.44 -29.62 56.05
C ALA A 827 52.15 -30.97 56.77
N ILE A 828 53.17 -31.81 56.89
CA ILE A 828 53.16 -33.05 57.66
C ILE A 828 54.12 -32.87 58.86
N THR A 829 53.61 -32.95 60.09
CA THR A 829 54.40 -32.79 61.33
C THR A 829 54.87 -34.12 61.93
N VAL A 830 54.38 -35.25 61.41
CA VAL A 830 54.87 -36.59 61.75
C VAL A 830 55.97 -37.01 60.76
N PRO A 831 57.17 -37.41 61.21
CA PRO A 831 58.22 -37.85 60.29
C PRO A 831 57.79 -39.08 59.49
N LEU A 832 58.03 -39.04 58.17
CA LEU A 832 57.71 -40.14 57.26
C LEU A 832 58.57 -41.37 57.61
N VAL A 833 57.91 -42.52 57.82
CA VAL A 833 58.62 -43.80 58.00
C VAL A 833 59.22 -44.20 56.65
N PRO A 834 60.55 -44.36 56.53
CA PRO A 834 61.16 -44.73 55.25
C PRO A 834 60.72 -46.14 54.85
N ARG A 835 60.41 -46.32 53.55
CA ARG A 835 60.15 -47.64 52.98
C ARG A 835 61.39 -48.51 53.14
N ALA A 836 61.25 -49.69 53.76
CA ALA A 836 62.35 -50.64 53.92
C ALA A 836 62.97 -51.00 52.57
N ALA A 837 64.29 -50.86 52.46
CA ALA A 837 65.03 -51.15 51.23
C ALA A 837 65.25 -52.66 51.10
N THR A 838 64.69 -53.25 50.04
CA THR A 838 64.96 -54.64 49.65
C THR A 838 66.11 -54.68 48.65
N ALA A 839 67.29 -55.14 49.10
CA ALA A 839 68.42 -55.51 48.26
C ALA A 839 68.66 -57.04 48.35
N PRO A 840 69.24 -57.72 47.32
CA PRO A 840 68.97 -59.15 47.11
C PRO A 840 70.17 -60.10 47.29
N ALA A 841 69.95 -61.18 48.05
CA ALA A 841 70.64 -62.49 48.09
C ALA A 841 69.81 -63.39 49.05
N GLU A 842 69.82 -64.73 49.08
CA GLU A 842 70.52 -65.80 48.34
C GLU A 842 69.58 -67.05 48.35
N ALA A 843 69.87 -68.17 47.65
CA ALA A 843 68.85 -69.23 47.41
C ALA A 843 69.36 -70.69 47.35
N ALA A 844 68.39 -71.63 47.42
CA ALA A 844 68.47 -73.08 47.10
C ALA A 844 69.27 -73.98 48.08
N PRO A 845 69.15 -75.33 48.01
CA PRO A 845 68.21 -76.21 47.26
C PRO A 845 66.98 -76.61 48.12
N GLY A 846 65.93 -77.35 47.69
CA GLY A 846 65.59 -78.15 46.49
C GLY A 846 64.43 -79.11 46.89
N GLU A 847 63.76 -79.98 46.12
CA GLU A 847 63.63 -80.42 44.71
C GLU A 847 62.16 -80.97 44.60
N ASP A 848 61.48 -81.27 43.48
CA ASP A 848 61.69 -81.19 42.01
C ASP A 848 61.51 -79.71 41.53
N GLY A 849 61.10 -79.28 40.33
CA GLY A 849 60.60 -79.90 39.07
C GLY A 849 59.25 -79.31 38.60
N LYS A 850 58.87 -79.26 37.32
CA LYS A 850 59.52 -79.60 36.02
C LYS A 850 58.85 -78.78 34.90
N ASP A 851 59.41 -78.45 33.73
CA ASP A 851 60.77 -78.37 33.13
C ASP A 851 60.61 -77.28 32.02
N GLU A 852 61.50 -76.30 31.85
CA GLU A 852 62.61 -76.25 30.86
C GLU A 852 62.23 -76.48 29.37
N ALA A 853 62.77 -75.78 28.36
CA ALA A 853 63.81 -74.72 28.30
C ALA A 853 63.78 -73.93 26.96
N GLU A 854 64.39 -72.72 26.95
CA GLU A 854 65.26 -72.10 25.91
C GLU A 854 64.82 -72.05 24.39
N ALA A 855 65.43 -71.30 23.45
CA ALA A 855 66.79 -70.75 23.37
C ALA A 855 66.98 -69.54 22.40
N ASN A 856 68.07 -68.80 22.66
CA ASN A 856 69.04 -68.14 21.75
C ASN A 856 68.66 -67.18 20.58
N GLN A 857 69.61 -66.26 20.33
CA GLN A 857 69.80 -65.56 19.05
C GLN A 857 70.88 -66.26 18.22
N ALA A 858 70.64 -66.44 16.91
CA ALA A 858 71.67 -66.53 15.87
C ALA A 858 71.02 -66.27 14.50
N GLY A 859 71.81 -65.90 13.48
CA GLY A 859 71.30 -65.59 12.15
C GLY A 859 71.32 -66.78 11.17
N THR A 860 70.47 -66.68 10.15
CA THR A 860 70.65 -67.20 8.78
C THR A 860 71.14 -68.64 8.60
N ASP A 861 70.27 -69.53 8.09
CA ASP A 861 70.37 -69.92 6.66
C ASP A 861 69.05 -70.52 6.14
N GLU A 862 68.97 -70.72 4.80
CA GLU A 862 68.11 -71.67 4.05
C GLU A 862 66.57 -71.75 4.29
N SER A 863 65.71 -72.10 3.33
CA SER A 863 65.79 -72.17 1.85
C SER A 863 64.38 -72.22 1.22
N ALA A 864 64.31 -72.22 -0.11
CA ALA A 864 63.25 -72.80 -0.96
C ALA A 864 61.75 -72.49 -0.69
N GLY A 865 61.15 -71.70 -1.61
CA GLY A 865 59.85 -72.07 -2.18
C GLY A 865 60.03 -73.07 -3.35
N PRO A 866 59.04 -73.32 -4.23
CA PRO A 866 57.70 -72.73 -4.36
C PRO A 866 56.61 -73.82 -4.05
N VAL A 867 55.31 -73.82 -4.39
CA VAL A 867 54.40 -73.18 -5.39
C VAL A 867 53.00 -73.07 -4.73
N ASP A 868 51.98 -72.34 -5.16
CA ASP A 868 51.78 -71.31 -6.21
C ASP A 868 50.63 -70.39 -5.71
N ALA A 869 50.34 -69.20 -6.22
CA ALA A 869 50.88 -68.42 -7.35
C ALA A 869 50.98 -66.93 -6.89
N GLY A 870 51.15 -65.86 -7.68
CA GLY A 870 51.15 -65.64 -9.13
C GLY A 870 50.10 -64.58 -9.51
N ALA A 871 50.46 -63.35 -9.92
CA ALA A 871 51.80 -62.75 -10.02
C ALA A 871 51.74 -61.21 -9.86
N ALA A 872 52.92 -60.61 -9.69
CA ALA A 872 53.20 -59.17 -9.89
C ALA A 872 53.62 -58.95 -11.39
N PRO A 873 54.20 -57.81 -11.85
CA PRO A 873 54.57 -56.57 -11.15
C PRO A 873 54.30 -55.26 -11.96
N GLU A 874 55.02 -54.19 -11.55
CA GLU A 874 55.79 -53.28 -12.42
C GLU A 874 55.31 -51.84 -12.70
N GLU A 875 56.31 -50.99 -12.96
CA GLU A 875 56.30 -49.53 -13.04
C GLU A 875 56.94 -49.12 -14.37
N VAL A 876 56.19 -48.44 -15.27
CA VAL A 876 56.67 -48.01 -16.60
C VAL A 876 56.01 -46.68 -17.02
N ALA A 877 56.76 -45.84 -17.73
CA ALA A 877 56.31 -44.60 -18.40
C ALA A 877 57.11 -44.35 -19.70
N PRO A 878 56.71 -43.43 -20.62
CA PRO A 878 55.47 -42.64 -20.70
C PRO A 878 54.44 -43.30 -21.67
N PRO A 879 54.31 -43.04 -23.00
CA PRO A 879 54.87 -42.03 -23.93
C PRO A 879 53.87 -40.88 -24.23
N ALA A 880 53.93 -40.25 -25.43
CA ALA A 880 52.92 -39.31 -25.95
C ALA A 880 52.73 -39.47 -27.48
N ALA A 881 51.52 -39.16 -27.99
CA ALA A 881 51.13 -38.98 -29.40
C ALA A 881 49.70 -38.37 -29.40
N GLU A 882 49.40 -37.17 -29.92
CA GLU A 882 49.41 -36.63 -31.30
C GLU A 882 48.00 -36.60 -31.95
N ALA A 883 47.81 -35.67 -32.89
CA ALA A 883 46.51 -35.31 -33.49
C ALA A 883 46.29 -35.97 -34.88
N PRO A 884 45.17 -35.71 -35.58
CA PRO A 884 45.02 -34.48 -36.39
C PRO A 884 43.67 -33.76 -36.15
N ALA A 885 43.48 -32.44 -36.31
CA ALA A 885 43.77 -31.52 -37.45
C ALA A 885 42.89 -31.84 -38.70
N VAL A 886 42.16 -30.90 -39.31
CA VAL A 886 42.56 -29.93 -40.37
C VAL A 886 41.27 -29.21 -40.86
N THR A 887 41.14 -27.93 -41.25
CA THR A 887 41.85 -26.63 -41.07
C THR A 887 40.93 -25.45 -41.52
N GLU A 888 40.98 -24.30 -40.83
CA GLU A 888 40.78 -22.92 -41.38
C GLU A 888 39.38 -22.53 -41.97
N ALA A 889 39.02 -21.26 -42.26
CA ALA A 889 39.64 -19.92 -42.16
C ALA A 889 38.55 -18.88 -41.71
N ALA A 890 38.74 -17.56 -41.53
CA ALA A 890 39.84 -16.61 -41.77
C ALA A 890 39.75 -15.43 -40.75
N ALA A 891 40.62 -14.41 -40.87
CA ALA A 891 40.72 -13.27 -39.92
C ALA A 891 40.90 -11.91 -40.63
N GLU A 892 40.63 -10.79 -39.92
CA GLU A 892 41.11 -9.39 -40.10
C GLU A 892 40.35 -8.45 -39.12
N ALA A 893 40.67 -7.17 -38.91
CA ALA A 893 41.95 -6.52 -38.57
C ALA A 893 41.71 -5.09 -38.01
N THR A 894 42.70 -4.56 -37.30
CA THR A 894 42.84 -3.23 -36.66
C THR A 894 42.25 -1.98 -37.37
N ALA A 895 41.66 -1.04 -36.61
CA ALA A 895 42.09 0.39 -36.55
C ALA A 895 41.24 1.28 -35.60
N THR A 896 41.86 2.32 -35.03
CA THR A 896 41.25 3.44 -34.25
C THR A 896 40.76 4.59 -35.19
N PRO A 897 39.97 5.59 -34.73
CA PRO A 897 40.56 6.77 -34.07
C PRO A 897 39.68 7.47 -33.00
N ALA A 898 40.29 8.45 -32.31
CA ALA A 898 39.64 9.51 -31.53
C ALA A 898 40.43 10.83 -31.71
N PRO A 899 39.79 12.01 -31.52
CA PRO A 899 40.44 13.27 -31.10
C PRO A 899 39.92 13.72 -29.69
N GLU A 900 40.65 14.40 -28.79
CA GLU A 900 41.46 15.66 -28.87
C GLU A 900 40.61 16.93 -29.11
N ALA A 901 40.78 18.08 -28.45
CA ALA A 901 41.62 18.54 -27.30
C ALA A 901 40.75 19.51 -26.41
N ASP A 902 41.14 20.40 -25.47
CA ASP A 902 42.39 21.01 -24.92
C ASP A 902 42.16 21.18 -23.37
N ASP A 903 43.08 20.97 -22.43
CA ASP A 903 44.34 21.64 -22.00
C ASP A 903 44.21 22.87 -21.05
N SER A 904 44.88 22.78 -19.89
CA SER A 904 45.50 23.89 -19.13
C SER A 904 46.29 23.32 -17.92
N ALA A 905 47.57 23.67 -17.76
CA ALA A 905 48.45 23.16 -16.70
C ALA A 905 48.98 24.27 -15.75
N ALA A 906 49.30 23.90 -14.50
CA ALA A 906 50.26 24.58 -13.62
C ALA A 906 50.70 23.66 -12.46
N GLU A 907 51.92 23.86 -11.96
CA GLU A 907 52.63 22.91 -11.08
C GLU A 907 52.53 23.20 -9.56
N ALA A 908 53.01 22.21 -8.79
CA ALA A 908 53.89 22.36 -7.61
C ALA A 908 53.34 22.31 -6.17
N SER A 909 54.18 21.72 -5.31
CA SER A 909 54.27 21.77 -3.84
C SER A 909 53.11 21.25 -2.97
N THR A 910 53.35 20.12 -2.32
CA THR A 910 52.80 19.80 -0.99
C THR A 910 53.35 20.76 0.08
N PRO A 911 52.56 21.04 1.13
CA PRO A 911 53.00 20.55 2.45
C PRO A 911 51.85 20.05 3.35
N ALA A 912 52.18 19.33 4.41
CA ALA A 912 51.39 19.26 5.65
C ALA A 912 51.89 20.35 6.61
N PRO A 913 51.06 20.92 7.51
CA PRO A 913 50.87 20.24 8.80
C PRO A 913 49.49 20.41 9.50
N ASP A 914 49.14 19.37 10.26
CA ASP A 914 48.73 19.31 11.68
C ASP A 914 47.77 20.33 12.37
N ALA A 915 47.01 19.77 13.32
CA ALA A 915 46.36 20.37 14.51
C ALA A 915 45.27 21.48 14.30
N SER A 916 44.45 21.86 15.29
CA SER A 916 44.41 21.52 16.74
C SER A 916 43.00 21.74 17.33
N VAL A 917 42.64 21.04 18.42
CA VAL A 917 41.75 21.59 19.48
C VAL A 917 42.24 21.17 20.87
N GLU A 918 42.70 22.14 21.65
CA GLU A 918 42.76 22.18 23.11
C GLU A 918 42.24 23.59 23.52
N PRO A 919 41.93 23.96 24.80
CA PRO A 919 42.93 23.98 25.89
C PRO A 919 42.47 23.77 27.36
N LEU A 920 43.41 23.35 28.22
CA LEU A 920 43.71 23.81 29.61
C LEU A 920 42.61 23.88 30.73
N ALA A 921 42.92 23.89 32.05
CA ALA A 921 44.00 23.31 32.89
C ALA A 921 43.78 23.68 34.39
N ALA A 922 44.37 22.91 35.34
CA ALA A 922 44.96 23.40 36.61
C ALA A 922 45.68 22.28 37.41
N GLY A 923 46.87 22.58 37.96
CA GLY A 923 47.62 21.78 38.96
C GLY A 923 47.99 22.68 40.17
N PRO A 924 49.18 22.59 40.82
CA PRO A 924 50.30 21.61 40.77
C PRO A 924 50.29 20.70 42.04
N ALA A 925 51.34 20.11 42.66
CA ALA A 925 52.82 20.03 42.56
C ALA A 925 53.31 18.71 43.25
N GLY A 926 54.58 18.30 43.30
CA GLY A 926 55.82 18.80 42.69
C GLY A 926 57.09 17.98 43.06
N GLU A 927 58.18 18.22 42.33
CA GLU A 927 59.64 18.06 42.65
C GLU A 927 60.29 16.72 43.10
N THR A 928 61.09 16.14 42.17
CA THR A 928 62.47 15.57 42.36
C THR A 928 62.69 14.33 43.27
N ALA A 929 63.72 13.48 43.13
CA ALA A 929 64.90 13.39 42.22
C ALA A 929 65.24 11.89 41.94
N GLY A 930 66.35 11.58 41.25
CA GLY A 930 66.92 10.22 41.16
C GLY A 930 68.31 10.18 40.50
N ALA A 931 69.06 9.08 40.69
CA ALA A 931 70.28 8.72 39.94
C ALA A 931 70.77 7.28 40.24
N GLU A 932 71.37 6.65 39.21
CA GLU A 932 72.49 5.67 39.10
C GLU A 932 72.95 4.75 40.28
N ALA A 933 73.92 3.86 39.99
CA ALA A 933 74.36 2.76 40.87
C ALA A 933 75.89 2.61 40.92
N ALA A 934 76.44 2.23 42.09
CA ALA A 934 77.78 1.65 42.24
C ALA A 934 77.96 0.83 43.54
N VAL A 935 78.33 -0.45 43.35
CA VAL A 935 79.11 -1.40 44.18
C VAL A 935 79.59 -0.99 45.60
N GLU A 936 79.28 -1.79 46.62
CA GLU A 936 80.27 -2.57 47.42
C GLU A 936 79.63 -3.60 48.39
N ASP A 937 80.45 -4.49 48.97
CA ASP A 937 80.07 -5.69 49.73
C ASP A 937 79.53 -5.43 51.15
N ALA A 938 78.55 -6.26 51.57
CA ALA A 938 78.39 -6.66 52.98
C ALA A 938 77.62 -7.99 53.07
N ALA A 939 78.15 -8.97 53.82
CA ALA A 939 77.46 -10.24 54.09
C ALA A 939 76.89 -10.27 55.51
N THR A 940 75.58 -10.49 55.63
CA THR A 940 74.89 -10.82 56.89
C THR A 940 73.85 -11.89 56.64
N ALA A 941 73.82 -12.94 57.47
CA ALA A 941 72.77 -13.94 57.44
C ALA A 941 71.55 -13.44 58.24
N GLU A 942 70.36 -13.53 57.66
CA GLU A 942 69.10 -13.30 58.38
C GLU A 942 68.42 -14.63 58.73
N GLU A 943 67.77 -14.67 59.90
CA GLU A 943 67.09 -15.86 60.42
C GLU A 943 65.75 -16.06 59.71
N VAL A 944 65.50 -17.29 59.22
CA VAL A 944 64.23 -17.63 58.58
C VAL A 944 63.14 -17.79 59.64
N GLY A 945 62.32 -16.74 59.80
CA GLY A 945 61.09 -16.79 60.59
C GLY A 945 60.12 -17.88 60.09
N PRO A 946 59.22 -18.40 60.97
CA PRO A 946 58.40 -19.56 60.65
C PRO A 946 57.45 -19.29 59.47
N VAL A 947 57.55 -20.14 58.45
CA VAL A 947 56.62 -20.12 57.31
C VAL A 947 55.24 -20.60 57.77
N LEU A 948 54.27 -19.68 57.80
CA LEU A 948 52.85 -20.00 57.96
C LEU A 948 52.33 -20.70 56.70
N LEU A 949 51.87 -21.94 56.84
CA LEU A 949 51.21 -22.69 55.77
C LEU A 949 49.69 -22.59 55.89
N GLU A 950 49.01 -22.37 54.76
CA GLU A 950 47.56 -22.45 54.67
C GLU A 950 47.13 -23.91 54.41
N ILE A 951 46.45 -24.51 55.38
CA ILE A 951 45.94 -25.89 55.31
C ILE A 951 44.42 -25.84 55.16
N TRP A 952 43.89 -26.49 54.13
CA TRP A 952 42.47 -26.57 53.81
C TRP A 952 41.85 -27.85 54.37
N ARG A 953 40.72 -27.73 55.06
CA ARG A 953 40.02 -28.86 55.72
C ARG A 953 38.53 -28.91 55.35
N PRO A 954 37.92 -30.10 55.19
CA PRO A 954 36.51 -30.26 54.87
C PRO A 954 35.66 -29.88 56.09
N GLN A 955 34.73 -28.94 55.91
CA GLN A 955 33.93 -28.41 57.01
C GLN A 955 32.83 -29.40 57.42
N ARG A 956 33.16 -30.33 58.32
CA ARG A 956 32.21 -31.31 58.88
C ARG A 956 31.01 -30.60 59.54
N HIS A 957 29.78 -31.00 59.21
CA HIS A 957 28.58 -30.48 59.86
C HIS A 957 28.55 -30.85 61.36
N GLN A 958 28.88 -29.89 62.24
CA GLN A 958 28.56 -30.01 63.65
C GLN A 958 27.05 -29.90 63.86
N HIS A 959 26.38 -31.01 64.17
CA HIS A 959 25.03 -31.00 64.69
C HIS A 959 25.01 -30.46 66.14
N HIS A 960 25.13 -29.14 66.30
CA HIS A 960 25.09 -28.53 67.62
C HIS A 960 23.67 -28.54 68.22
N ARG A 961 23.50 -29.44 69.18
CA ARG A 961 22.30 -29.64 70.00
C ARG A 961 22.11 -28.45 70.97
N HIS A 962 20.86 -28.14 71.32
CA HIS A 962 20.43 -26.95 72.08
C HIS A 962 21.31 -26.47 73.26
N GLY A 963 21.43 -25.14 73.40
CA GLY A 963 21.82 -24.44 74.64
C GLY A 963 20.92 -23.21 74.88
N ARG A 964 20.33 -23.07 76.07
CA ARG A 964 19.29 -22.06 76.40
C ARG A 964 19.84 -20.68 76.80
N GLY A 965 19.11 -19.62 76.45
CA GLY A 965 19.03 -18.38 77.24
C GLY A 965 18.45 -17.18 76.45
N GLY A 966 17.44 -16.43 76.91
CA GLY A 966 16.48 -16.72 77.98
C GLY A 966 15.73 -15.49 78.51
N ARG A 967 14.42 -15.37 78.21
CA ARG A 967 13.45 -14.37 78.74
C ARG A 967 13.67 -12.91 78.25
N ASP A 968 12.69 -12.00 78.29
CA ASP A 968 11.44 -11.98 79.10
C ASP A 968 10.10 -11.91 78.34
N ASN A 969 8.99 -11.96 79.09
CA ASN A 969 7.63 -12.24 78.58
C ASN A 969 6.53 -11.41 79.26
N ALA A 970 5.74 -10.69 78.46
CA ALA A 970 4.36 -10.23 78.75
C ALA A 970 3.67 -9.87 77.41
N GLY A 971 2.36 -10.07 77.21
CA GLY A 971 1.33 -10.75 78.01
C GLY A 971 0.13 -11.12 77.12
N ARG A 972 -0.69 -12.11 77.51
CA ARG A 972 -1.68 -12.74 76.62
C ARG A 972 -3.12 -12.55 77.12
N GLY A 973 -4.03 -12.15 76.23
CA GLY A 973 -5.49 -12.12 76.49
C GLY A 973 -6.30 -12.48 75.23
N GLY A 974 -7.36 -13.28 75.38
CA GLY A 974 -8.25 -13.68 74.28
C GLY A 974 -9.10 -14.92 74.58
N ARG A 975 -10.11 -15.19 73.74
CA ARG A 975 -11.01 -16.38 73.61
C ARG A 975 -11.87 -16.17 72.33
N GLY A 976 -12.37 -17.16 71.58
CA GLY A 976 -12.49 -18.64 71.75
C GLY A 976 -13.97 -19.03 71.81
N ARG A 977 -14.55 -19.97 71.04
CA ARG A 977 -14.15 -21.30 70.47
C ARG A 977 -14.71 -21.47 69.02
N GLY A 978 -14.52 -22.57 68.26
CA GLY A 978 -13.74 -23.82 68.41
C GLY A 978 -14.26 -24.95 67.48
N GLY A 979 -13.53 -26.07 67.37
CA GLY A 979 -13.96 -27.31 66.66
C GLY A 979 -14.50 -28.40 67.63
N PRO A 980 -14.47 -29.71 67.29
CA PRO A 980 -13.87 -30.36 66.11
C PRO A 980 -14.78 -31.40 65.38
N GLY A 981 -14.30 -31.95 64.26
CA GLY A 981 -14.86 -33.10 63.55
C GLY A 981 -13.89 -33.61 62.48
N ASN A 982 -13.81 -34.93 62.26
CA ASN A 982 -12.77 -35.57 61.45
C ASN A 982 -13.34 -36.78 60.68
N GLN A 983 -13.11 -36.88 59.36
CA GLN A 983 -12.75 -38.11 58.64
C GLN A 983 -12.55 -37.91 57.11
N GLN A 984 -12.14 -38.99 56.45
CA GLN A 984 -11.51 -39.07 55.13
C GLN A 984 -12.44 -39.59 54.00
N ASP A 985 -12.02 -39.32 52.77
CA ASP A 985 -12.05 -40.14 51.54
C ASP A 985 -13.33 -40.91 51.12
N GLY A 986 -13.73 -40.76 49.85
CA GLY A 986 -14.78 -41.61 49.25
C GLY A 986 -15.37 -41.14 47.91
N GLU A 987 -14.62 -41.25 46.80
CA GLU A 987 -15.21 -41.13 45.45
C GLU A 987 -16.03 -42.38 45.06
N ARG A 988 -17.14 -42.20 44.29
CA ARG A 988 -17.44 -42.87 42.99
C ARG A 988 -18.91 -42.74 42.55
N GLY A 989 -19.14 -42.83 41.23
CA GLY A 989 -20.44 -42.72 40.54
C GLY A 989 -20.74 -41.28 40.09
N GLY A 990 -21.20 -40.96 38.87
CA GLY A 990 -21.81 -41.79 37.81
C GLY A 990 -23.34 -41.84 37.96
N GLY A 991 -24.18 -41.40 37.01
CA GLY A 991 -23.92 -40.70 35.74
C GLY A 991 -25.15 -40.69 34.81
N HIS A 992 -25.10 -39.89 33.74
CA HIS A 992 -26.00 -39.89 32.56
C HIS A 992 -27.47 -39.38 32.65
N ARG A 993 -27.87 -38.64 31.58
CA ARG A 993 -29.24 -38.22 31.14
C ARG A 993 -29.98 -37.20 32.05
N GLY A 994 -30.74 -36.22 31.52
CA GLY A 994 -30.91 -35.76 30.13
C GLY A 994 -32.22 -34.96 29.93
N GLY A 995 -32.36 -34.22 28.81
CA GLY A 995 -33.62 -33.60 28.36
C GLY A 995 -33.66 -32.05 28.35
N GLN A 996 -34.47 -31.45 27.46
CA GLN A 996 -34.58 -30.00 27.21
C GLN A 996 -35.99 -29.46 27.54
N ARG A 997 -36.14 -28.16 27.90
CA ARG A 997 -37.22 -27.25 27.41
C ARG A 997 -37.08 -25.77 27.84
N GLN A 998 -37.08 -24.89 26.83
CA GLN A 998 -37.62 -23.50 26.67
C GLN A 998 -37.67 -22.45 27.82
N GLY A 999 -37.17 -21.24 27.49
CA GLY A 999 -37.70 -19.91 27.91
C GLY A 999 -36.98 -19.16 29.05
N GLY A 1000 -36.74 -17.83 29.02
CA GLY A 1000 -36.85 -16.83 27.95
C GLY A 1000 -36.85 -15.36 28.47
N GLN A 1001 -36.22 -14.40 27.75
CA GLN A 1001 -36.07 -12.95 28.11
C GLN A 1001 -35.19 -12.69 29.37
N GLY A 1002 -34.60 -11.53 29.69
CA GLY A 1002 -34.44 -10.18 29.08
C GLY A 1002 -34.02 -9.15 30.17
N GLN A 1003 -33.44 -7.96 29.94
CA GLN A 1003 -32.84 -7.29 28.76
C GLN A 1003 -32.10 -5.97 29.18
N ALA A 1004 -31.12 -5.51 28.40
CA ALA A 1004 -30.46 -4.16 28.38
C ALA A 1004 -29.36 -3.79 29.40
N ASP A 1005 -28.57 -2.76 29.03
CA ASP A 1005 -27.31 -2.26 29.62
C ASP A 1005 -27.20 -0.73 29.39
N ALA A 1006 -26.64 0.05 30.33
CA ALA A 1006 -26.45 1.52 30.21
C ALA A 1006 -25.59 2.19 31.31
N GLY A 1007 -24.64 3.06 30.92
CA GLY A 1007 -24.61 4.44 31.42
C GLY A 1007 -23.44 4.97 32.28
N GLU A 1008 -22.79 6.02 31.75
CA GLU A 1008 -22.13 7.17 32.44
C GLU A 1008 -20.93 7.02 33.41
N GLY A 1009 -19.90 7.87 33.19
CA GLY A 1009 -19.62 8.94 34.18
C GLY A 1009 -18.18 9.23 34.70
N GLY A 1010 -17.50 10.22 34.11
CA GLY A 1010 -17.03 11.37 34.93
C GLY A 1010 -15.53 11.73 35.14
N ARG A 1011 -15.15 12.88 34.56
CA ARG A 1011 -14.39 14.03 35.15
C ARG A 1011 -12.86 13.99 35.45
N ARG A 1012 -12.15 14.83 34.68
CA ARG A 1012 -11.23 15.95 35.06
C ARG A 1012 -10.20 15.81 36.21
N GLY A 1013 -8.95 16.17 35.90
CA GLY A 1013 -8.00 16.88 36.78
C GLY A 1013 -7.31 18.03 36.01
N ASP A 1014 -6.81 19.06 36.71
CA ASP A 1014 -6.15 20.27 36.17
C ASP A 1014 -4.97 20.65 37.08
N ASP A 1015 -3.79 20.97 36.54
CA ASP A 1015 -2.82 21.87 37.19
C ASP A 1015 -1.81 22.48 36.21
N ARG A 1016 -1.04 23.47 36.69
CA ARG A 1016 -0.30 24.48 35.91
C ARG A 1016 1.17 24.54 36.32
N ARG A 1017 2.08 24.97 35.41
CA ARG A 1017 3.07 26.05 35.69
C ARG A 1017 3.92 26.52 34.49
N LYS A 1018 3.88 27.85 34.30
CA LYS A 1018 4.86 28.82 33.75
C LYS A 1018 6.18 28.36 33.07
N GLY A 1019 6.44 28.99 31.92
CA GLY A 1019 7.78 29.35 31.41
C GLY A 1019 7.90 29.21 29.87
N GLY A 1020 8.32 30.21 29.07
CA GLY A 1020 8.50 31.65 29.33
C GLY A 1020 9.66 32.27 28.54
N PHE A 1021 9.40 33.00 27.44
CA PHE A 1021 10.40 33.83 26.75
C PHE A 1021 9.79 35.11 26.11
N ARG A 1022 10.64 36.07 25.70
CA ARG A 1022 10.29 37.45 25.31
C ARG A 1022 10.54 37.75 23.82
N GLY A 1023 9.75 38.70 23.28
CA GLY A 1023 10.05 39.45 22.04
C GLY A 1023 8.78 39.78 21.24
N GLY A 1024 8.38 41.05 21.00
CA GLY A 1024 8.81 42.31 21.62
C GLY A 1024 8.94 43.48 20.66
N PHE A 1025 7.83 44.12 20.23
CA PHE A 1025 7.85 45.44 19.58
C PHE A 1025 6.51 46.18 19.71
N THR A 1026 6.55 47.48 20.03
CA THR A 1026 5.42 48.42 20.21
C THR A 1026 5.99 49.84 20.38
N PRO A 1027 5.19 50.93 20.26
CA PRO A 1027 4.16 51.23 19.25
C PRO A 1027 4.36 52.65 18.65
N GLY A 1028 3.42 53.11 17.82
CA GLY A 1028 3.28 54.54 17.44
C GLY A 1028 1.81 54.96 17.45
N GLN A 1029 1.50 56.10 18.05
CA GLN A 1029 0.13 56.63 18.22
C GLN A 1029 0.14 58.16 18.00
N GLU A 1030 -0.76 58.66 17.15
CA GLU A 1030 -1.39 60.00 17.16
C GLU A 1030 -2.31 60.12 15.93
N GLY A 1031 -3.38 60.92 15.88
CA GLY A 1031 -4.01 61.80 16.89
C GLY A 1031 -5.54 61.89 16.66
N THR A 1032 -6.27 62.79 17.34
CA THR A 1032 -7.76 62.74 17.36
C THR A 1032 -8.50 64.08 17.17
N ARG A 1033 -9.61 64.04 16.39
CA ARG A 1033 -10.77 64.99 16.37
C ARG A 1033 -10.47 66.42 15.81
N PRO A 1034 -11.47 67.32 15.55
CA PRO A 1034 -12.94 67.22 15.74
C PRO A 1034 -13.85 67.62 14.52
N ARG A 1035 -15.17 67.50 14.75
CA ARG A 1035 -16.37 68.06 14.04
C ARG A 1035 -16.40 69.62 14.01
N PRO A 1036 -17.22 70.36 13.19
CA PRO A 1036 -18.71 70.41 13.34
C PRO A 1036 -19.67 70.95 12.21
N ARG A 1037 -20.99 70.75 12.44
CA ARG A 1037 -22.18 71.60 12.05
C ARG A 1037 -22.63 71.68 10.56
N HIS A 1038 -23.90 71.96 10.19
CA HIS A 1038 -25.20 72.06 10.92
C HIS A 1038 -26.44 71.89 9.99
N GLU A 1039 -27.63 71.67 10.58
CA GLU A 1039 -29.01 71.96 10.06
C GLU A 1039 -29.55 71.27 8.77
N GLY A 1040 -30.88 71.03 8.60
CA GLY A 1040 -32.01 71.13 9.54
C GLY A 1040 -33.42 70.90 8.93
N GLN A 1041 -34.39 70.48 9.77
CA GLN A 1041 -35.87 70.36 9.55
C GLN A 1041 -36.39 69.19 8.66
N GLY A 1042 -37.48 68.46 8.98
CA GLY A 1042 -38.18 68.28 10.28
C GLY A 1042 -39.61 67.68 10.23
N ARG A 1043 -40.02 66.93 11.28
CA ARG A 1043 -41.43 66.60 11.75
C ARG A 1043 -42.36 65.78 10.79
N GLN A 1044 -43.35 64.96 11.19
CA GLN A 1044 -44.09 64.62 12.45
C GLN A 1044 -44.40 63.08 12.50
N ASP A 1045 -45.23 62.51 13.40
CA ASP A 1045 -45.16 62.36 14.89
C ASP A 1045 -46.30 61.41 15.42
N ASN A 1046 -46.12 60.71 16.55
CA ASN A 1046 -47.14 59.93 17.35
C ASN A 1046 -47.83 58.67 16.70
N ARG A 1047 -48.38 57.65 17.42
CA ARG A 1047 -48.37 57.23 18.85
C ARG A 1047 -48.75 55.74 19.10
N HIS A 1048 -48.33 55.22 20.26
CA HIS A 1048 -48.96 54.33 21.29
C HIS A 1048 -50.22 53.46 20.99
N GLU A 1049 -50.55 52.39 21.75
CA GLU A 1049 -50.31 52.08 23.18
C GLU A 1049 -49.83 50.63 23.49
N ALA A 1050 -49.37 50.42 24.73
CA ALA A 1050 -49.20 49.11 25.36
C ALA A 1050 -49.49 49.19 26.88
N ARG A 1051 -50.12 48.15 27.45
CA ARG A 1051 -50.31 47.89 28.90
C ARG A 1051 -50.38 46.36 29.11
N GLY A 1052 -50.03 45.78 30.25
CA GLY A 1052 -49.49 46.32 31.51
C GLY A 1052 -48.83 45.21 32.37
N ASP A 1053 -48.22 45.57 33.49
CA ASP A 1053 -47.34 44.70 34.31
C ASP A 1053 -48.01 44.27 35.64
N GLN A 1054 -47.65 43.08 36.18
CA GLN A 1054 -47.16 42.86 37.57
C GLN A 1054 -47.16 41.38 38.04
N ARG A 1055 -45.95 40.85 38.20
CA ARG A 1055 -45.37 40.03 39.31
C ARG A 1055 -46.24 39.10 40.17
N GLY A 1056 -45.79 37.84 40.35
CA GLY A 1056 -46.14 36.96 41.47
C GLY A 1056 -45.33 35.66 41.49
N ASP A 1057 -44.71 35.30 42.62
CA ASP A 1057 -43.76 34.18 42.73
C ASP A 1057 -44.43 32.83 43.11
N ARG A 1058 -44.07 31.73 42.42
CA ARG A 1058 -43.97 30.35 42.96
C ARG A 1058 -43.53 29.30 41.91
N LYS A 1059 -42.57 28.45 42.30
CA LYS A 1059 -42.32 27.10 41.74
C LYS A 1059 -43.22 26.06 42.46
N PRO A 1060 -43.34 24.78 42.03
CA PRO A 1060 -42.64 24.06 40.95
C PRO A 1060 -43.61 23.28 39.99
N GLN A 1061 -43.09 22.21 39.38
CA GLN A 1061 -43.75 21.14 38.60
C GLN A 1061 -44.02 21.42 37.11
N ARG A 1062 -43.75 20.39 36.30
CA ARG A 1062 -43.85 20.39 34.83
C ARG A 1062 -44.75 19.24 34.43
N ALA A 1063 -46.05 19.49 34.36
CA ALA A 1063 -47.03 18.54 33.84
C ALA A 1063 -46.97 18.51 32.31
N GLU A 1064 -47.22 17.34 31.72
CA GLU A 1064 -47.22 17.14 30.28
C GLU A 1064 -48.48 17.74 29.64
N LYS A 1065 -48.35 18.30 28.45
CA LYS A 1065 -49.49 18.82 27.67
C LYS A 1065 -49.62 17.98 26.40
N GLN A 1066 -50.80 17.38 26.22
CA GLN A 1066 -51.10 16.48 25.11
C GLN A 1066 -51.03 17.20 23.75
N PRO A 1067 -50.67 16.50 22.66
CA PRO A 1067 -50.60 17.08 21.32
C PRO A 1067 -51.99 17.42 20.75
N ASP A 1068 -51.99 18.34 19.78
CA ASP A 1068 -53.17 18.89 19.13
C ASP A 1068 -53.96 17.83 18.31
N PRO A 1069 -55.28 17.65 18.54
CA PRO A 1069 -56.09 16.64 17.86
C PRO A 1069 -56.28 16.88 16.35
N ASP A 1070 -56.10 18.10 15.85
CA ASP A 1070 -56.27 18.38 14.41
C ASP A 1070 -54.98 18.22 13.58
N SER A 1071 -53.85 17.92 14.25
CA SER A 1071 -52.56 17.63 13.62
C SER A 1071 -52.64 16.52 12.55
N PRO A 1072 -51.98 16.69 11.38
CA PRO A 1072 -51.87 15.63 10.37
C PRO A 1072 -51.31 14.31 10.93
N PHE A 1073 -50.44 14.38 11.94
CA PHE A 1073 -49.85 13.20 12.58
C PHE A 1073 -50.85 12.41 13.44
N ALA A 1074 -51.86 13.06 14.03
CA ALA A 1074 -52.94 12.36 14.75
C ALA A 1074 -53.81 11.54 13.78
N LYS A 1075 -54.10 12.12 12.60
CA LYS A 1075 -54.86 11.46 11.52
C LYS A 1075 -54.06 10.29 10.90
N LEU A 1076 -52.74 10.40 10.81
CA LEU A 1076 -51.85 9.29 10.43
C LEU A 1076 -51.78 8.18 11.51
N LEU A 1077 -51.78 8.51 12.80
CA LEU A 1077 -51.86 7.51 13.88
C LEU A 1077 -53.16 6.69 13.78
N ALA A 1078 -54.31 7.38 13.67
CA ALA A 1078 -55.61 6.73 13.55
C ALA A 1078 -55.75 5.85 12.28
N LEU A 1079 -55.05 6.22 11.19
CA LEU A 1079 -54.97 5.39 9.99
C LEU A 1079 -54.13 4.12 10.24
N LYS A 1080 -52.99 4.26 10.91
CA LYS A 1080 -52.10 3.15 11.27
C LYS A 1080 -52.78 2.14 12.20
N GLU A 1081 -53.54 2.61 13.19
CA GLU A 1081 -54.32 1.74 14.09
C GLU A 1081 -55.46 1.01 13.37
N ARG A 1082 -56.10 1.64 12.37
CA ARG A 1082 -57.11 0.98 11.51
C ARG A 1082 -56.51 -0.13 10.64
N MET A 1083 -55.30 0.07 10.11
CA MET A 1083 -54.60 -0.99 9.37
C MET A 1083 -54.19 -2.14 10.31
N GLN A 1084 -53.57 -1.83 11.46
CA GLN A 1084 -53.13 -2.84 12.43
C GLN A 1084 -54.27 -3.58 13.15
N SER A 1085 -55.51 -3.08 13.09
CA SER A 1085 -56.71 -3.81 13.55
C SER A 1085 -57.42 -4.60 12.43
N SER A 1086 -57.05 -4.39 11.17
CA SER A 1086 -57.55 -5.19 10.02
C SER A 1086 -56.81 -6.53 9.91
N ASP A 1087 -55.48 -6.54 10.09
CA ASP A 1087 -54.60 -7.73 10.03
C ASP A 1087 -54.78 -8.74 11.19
N LYS A 1088 -55.94 -8.70 11.88
CA LYS A 1088 -56.33 -9.66 12.94
C LYS A 1088 -57.69 -10.32 12.70
N LYS A 1089 -58.29 -10.16 11.51
CA LYS A 1089 -59.51 -10.89 11.08
C LYS A 1089 -59.50 -11.27 9.59
N SER A 1090 -58.46 -12.01 9.18
CA SER A 1090 -58.41 -12.79 7.94
C SER A 1090 -57.46 -13.97 8.12
#